data_AF-A0A1I0CMJ9-F1
#
_entry.id   AF-A0A1I0CMJ9-F1
#
_cell.length_a   1.000
_cell.length_b   1.000
_cell.length_c   1.000
_cell.angle_alpha   90.00
_cell.angle_beta   90.00
_cell.angle_gamma   90.00
#
_symmetry.space_group_name_H-M   'P 1'
#
loop_
_entity.id
_entity.type
_entity.pdbx_description
1 polymer ?
#
loop_
_entity_poly.entity_id
_entity_poly.type
_entity_poly.pdbx_seq_one_letter_code
_entity_poly.pdbx_strand_id
1 'polypeptide(L)'
;MIRIALLPGDGVGEEVLDGPTRLLRLLAERGQVEVTGPWPVGARAAAESGDVLPAGTLAACDAADAVLLGAVGEDPRVPAGVCPRPEVALHRLRERYDLRISVREIPFGDGRELTVVRNLIGGSYGGADDRVLHEDGSEAADVLRLTRERVAEVVHTACDVLARRGGGRLVSVDKANLYATGRLWRQVAGDVARERGIEVEHRYVDRAAFELGSGAPVPDVLVTEGLLGDILSDLAAGRAGSPALCGSASLHPGEPVRGRCVGLFEPAHGSAPRRALRDQVDPLGGFLALAALLRHFPATREAGERVRAAVDAVLRAGPWTYDLAPAGAAAASTGEVADAVLAAFGSVEPSAPASPPAEPAAGEAAQVLGEPPVRVPADVLETWTAEVLEAVGVRPSHARDTARVLAYADLSGIDSHGIARLPAYVGAIGTGVVAVDGEPSVHSDGGAVALVDGHDLLGHPVTTRAFDEAVERARRYGVGWVNVRRSSHHGASGCYVHDAARLGLVGLAGTNTGPVVAPAGAARPYLGTNPLALGVPVAGEEPLVFDMATSAVAAGKFEIALRLGKPVPLGWGVDAEGRPTTDPAAVFPGRGALLPLGSDRERSGHKGYGLGLLVELLTAVLAGGPTGPGVGNLTFRSGARPPDTSHLVVVLDPARLGDPEAIGTGAARLLAGLRALAPVDPELPVRTPGQRAAAERALRRAHGVPLDAETHRALQVLGEQVGRPLAGGARG
;
A
#
# COMPACT_ATOMS: atom_id res chain seq x y z
N MET A 1 -39.02 10.90 -23.66
CA MET A 1 -39.08 10.75 -22.20
C MET A 1 -38.55 9.37 -21.88
N ILE A 2 -37.64 9.24 -20.91
CA ILE A 2 -37.08 7.94 -20.54
C ILE A 2 -38.01 7.22 -19.57
N ARG A 3 -38.17 5.90 -19.72
CA ARG A 3 -38.97 5.05 -18.82
C ARG A 3 -38.06 4.26 -17.89
N ILE A 4 -38.35 4.30 -16.60
CA ILE A 4 -37.54 3.66 -15.56
C ILE A 4 -38.38 2.65 -14.80
N ALA A 5 -37.89 1.41 -14.68
CA ALA A 5 -38.45 0.40 -13.81
C ALA A 5 -37.79 0.49 -12.42
N LEU A 6 -38.60 0.72 -11.39
CA LEU A 6 -38.13 0.79 -10.00
C LEU A 6 -38.32 -0.57 -9.32
N LEU A 7 -37.21 -1.16 -8.86
CA LEU A 7 -37.17 -2.41 -8.11
C LEU A 7 -36.54 -2.13 -6.74
N PRO A 8 -37.32 -2.08 -5.63
CA PRO A 8 -36.80 -1.68 -4.32
C PRO A 8 -35.71 -2.58 -3.72
N GLY A 9 -35.62 -3.84 -4.15
CA GLY A 9 -34.69 -4.81 -3.57
C GLY A 9 -35.17 -5.39 -2.23
N ASP A 10 -34.20 -5.93 -1.48
CA ASP A 10 -34.35 -6.64 -0.20
C ASP A 10 -33.51 -5.98 0.91
N GLY A 11 -33.87 -6.28 2.16
CA GLY A 11 -33.10 -5.82 3.32
C GLY A 11 -33.02 -4.29 3.36
N VAL A 12 -31.80 -3.74 3.34
CA VAL A 12 -31.57 -2.28 3.34
C VAL A 12 -31.87 -1.62 1.98
N GLY A 13 -32.08 -2.40 0.91
CA GLY A 13 -32.32 -1.87 -0.44
C GLY A 13 -33.50 -0.90 -0.49
N GLU A 14 -34.58 -1.22 0.23
CA GLU A 14 -35.79 -0.39 0.34
C GLU A 14 -35.51 0.95 1.06
N GLU A 15 -34.73 0.93 2.14
CA GLU A 15 -34.36 2.13 2.91
C GLU A 15 -33.43 3.04 2.09
N VAL A 16 -32.42 2.46 1.42
CA VAL A 16 -31.45 3.20 0.60
C VAL A 16 -32.11 3.81 -0.64
N LEU A 17 -33.14 3.17 -1.20
CA LEU A 17 -33.86 3.67 -2.37
C LEU A 17 -35.07 4.55 -2.06
N ASP A 18 -35.50 4.73 -0.81
CA ASP A 18 -36.66 5.58 -0.49
C ASP A 18 -36.45 7.03 -0.98
N GLY A 19 -35.34 7.66 -0.58
CA GLY A 19 -34.97 9.01 -1.02
C GLY A 19 -34.87 9.16 -2.54
N PRO A 20 -34.07 8.33 -3.24
CA PRO A 20 -34.01 8.30 -4.70
C PRO A 20 -35.38 8.09 -5.37
N THR A 21 -36.24 7.24 -4.81
CA THR A 21 -37.60 6.99 -5.31
C THR A 21 -38.47 8.24 -5.20
N ARG A 22 -38.41 8.94 -4.07
CA ARG A 22 -39.13 10.21 -3.86
C ARG A 22 -38.70 11.26 -4.88
N LEU A 23 -37.38 11.40 -5.11
CA LEU A 23 -36.84 12.31 -6.12
C LEU A 23 -37.28 11.92 -7.54
N LEU A 24 -37.23 10.63 -7.86
CA LEU A 24 -37.61 10.12 -9.17
C LEU A 24 -39.09 10.35 -9.47
N ARG A 25 -39.98 10.17 -8.47
CA ARG A 25 -41.41 10.51 -8.58
C ARG A 25 -41.64 12.01 -8.79
N LEU A 26 -40.89 12.87 -8.10
CA LEU A 26 -40.93 14.32 -8.33
C LEU A 26 -40.54 14.69 -9.77
N LEU A 27 -39.52 14.04 -10.33
CA LEU A 27 -39.15 14.23 -11.74
C LEU A 27 -40.24 13.71 -12.70
N ALA A 28 -40.96 12.66 -12.32
CA ALA A 28 -42.08 12.12 -13.10
C ALA A 28 -43.29 13.05 -13.11
N GLU A 29 -43.64 13.64 -11.96
CA GLU A 29 -44.69 14.67 -11.84
C GLU A 29 -44.39 15.91 -12.70
N ARG A 30 -43.10 16.22 -12.89
CA ARG A 30 -42.62 17.28 -13.80
C ARG A 30 -42.56 16.87 -15.26
N GLY A 31 -42.95 15.63 -15.61
CA GLY A 31 -42.90 15.11 -16.96
C GLY A 31 -41.49 14.94 -17.53
N GLN A 32 -40.46 14.84 -16.67
CA GLN A 32 -39.07 14.66 -17.11
C GLN A 32 -38.74 13.18 -17.36
N VAL A 33 -39.37 12.28 -16.62
CA VAL A 33 -39.22 10.82 -16.70
C VAL A 33 -40.56 10.12 -16.55
N GLU A 34 -40.64 8.86 -16.98
CA GLU A 34 -41.74 7.95 -16.66
C GLU A 34 -41.23 6.89 -15.69
N VAL A 35 -41.97 6.61 -14.61
CA VAL A 35 -41.58 5.65 -13.58
C VAL A 35 -42.63 4.57 -13.47
N THR A 36 -42.20 3.31 -13.47
CA THR A 36 -43.07 2.15 -13.24
C THR A 36 -42.61 1.38 -12.01
N GLY A 37 -43.55 0.80 -11.28
CA GLY A 37 -43.28 0.05 -10.04
C GLY A 37 -43.82 0.75 -8.79
N PRO A 38 -43.39 0.32 -7.58
CA PRO A 38 -42.31 -0.64 -7.33
C PRO A 38 -42.65 -2.05 -7.84
N TRP A 39 -41.68 -2.70 -8.50
CA TRP A 39 -41.80 -4.09 -8.93
C TRP A 39 -41.05 -5.02 -7.97
N PRO A 40 -41.64 -6.16 -7.59
CA PRO A 40 -41.02 -7.08 -6.65
C PRO A 40 -39.79 -7.76 -7.28
N VAL A 41 -38.73 -7.92 -6.50
CA VAL A 41 -37.50 -8.64 -6.85
C VAL A 41 -36.93 -9.32 -5.61
N GLY A 42 -36.11 -10.36 -5.78
CA GLY A 42 -35.31 -10.95 -4.72
C GLY A 42 -36.10 -11.82 -3.74
N ALA A 43 -35.70 -11.80 -2.46
CA ALA A 43 -36.29 -12.60 -1.41
C ALA A 43 -37.78 -12.28 -1.21
N ARG A 44 -38.16 -11.00 -1.26
CA ARG A 44 -39.55 -10.57 -1.17
C ARG A 44 -40.40 -11.09 -2.32
N ALA A 45 -39.90 -11.01 -3.55
CA ALA A 45 -40.60 -11.56 -4.70
C ALA A 45 -40.79 -13.07 -4.59
N ALA A 46 -39.76 -13.79 -4.16
CA ALA A 46 -39.84 -15.23 -3.95
C ALA A 46 -40.88 -15.60 -2.89
N ALA A 47 -40.99 -14.82 -1.81
CA ALA A 47 -41.99 -15.04 -0.78
C ALA A 47 -43.44 -14.82 -1.29
N GLU A 48 -43.65 -13.86 -2.18
CA GLU A 48 -44.98 -13.50 -2.69
C GLU A 48 -45.43 -14.36 -3.88
N SER A 49 -44.51 -14.70 -4.80
CA SER A 49 -44.85 -15.35 -6.08
C SER A 49 -44.08 -16.64 -6.36
N GLY A 50 -43.19 -17.08 -5.47
CA GLY A 50 -42.36 -18.26 -5.67
C GLY A 50 -41.20 -18.09 -6.66
N ASP A 51 -40.95 -16.88 -7.16
CA ASP A 51 -39.83 -16.57 -8.06
C ASP A 51 -39.15 -15.27 -7.60
N VAL A 52 -37.81 -15.28 -7.55
CA VAL A 52 -37.00 -14.11 -7.22
C VAL A 52 -37.11 -13.00 -8.28
N LEU A 53 -37.59 -13.33 -9.48
CA LEU A 53 -37.76 -12.35 -10.55
C LEU A 53 -39.05 -12.65 -11.35
N PRO A 54 -40.22 -12.21 -10.85
CA PRO A 54 -41.52 -12.58 -11.40
C PRO A 54 -41.72 -12.09 -12.83
N ALA A 55 -42.56 -12.78 -13.61
CA ALA A 55 -42.81 -12.45 -15.01
C ALA A 55 -43.29 -11.01 -15.23
N GLY A 56 -44.10 -10.46 -14.31
CA GLY A 56 -44.54 -9.07 -14.35
C GLY A 56 -43.38 -8.07 -14.20
N THR A 57 -42.46 -8.33 -13.27
CA THR A 57 -41.24 -7.54 -13.09
C THR A 57 -40.36 -7.58 -14.33
N LEU A 58 -40.18 -8.76 -14.94
CA LEU A 58 -39.43 -8.90 -16.20
C LEU A 58 -40.07 -8.13 -17.35
N ALA A 59 -41.38 -8.20 -17.51
CA ALA A 59 -42.09 -7.47 -18.56
C ALA A 59 -41.94 -5.96 -18.38
N ALA A 60 -41.97 -5.47 -17.14
CA ALA A 60 -41.72 -4.07 -16.84
C ALA A 60 -40.29 -3.63 -17.15
N CYS A 61 -39.30 -4.46 -16.80
CA CYS A 61 -37.89 -4.21 -17.13
C CYS A 61 -37.66 -4.20 -18.65
N ASP A 62 -38.27 -5.12 -19.40
CA ASP A 62 -38.18 -5.16 -20.87
C ASP A 62 -38.76 -3.91 -21.53
N ALA A 63 -39.82 -3.35 -20.95
CA ALA A 63 -40.49 -2.16 -21.44
C ALA A 63 -39.80 -0.84 -21.04
N ALA A 64 -38.90 -0.88 -20.05
CA ALA A 64 -38.16 0.28 -19.54
C ALA A 64 -36.86 0.51 -20.32
N ASP A 65 -36.43 1.77 -20.36
CA ASP A 65 -35.13 2.16 -20.92
C ASP A 65 -34.00 1.92 -19.90
N ALA A 66 -34.29 2.02 -18.60
CA ALA A 66 -33.35 1.71 -17.52
C ALA A 66 -34.05 1.09 -16.30
N VAL A 67 -33.27 0.37 -15.49
CA VAL A 67 -33.71 -0.19 -14.21
C VAL A 67 -32.99 0.51 -13.06
N LEU A 68 -33.72 0.99 -12.06
CA LEU A 68 -33.17 1.40 -10.78
C LEU A 68 -33.47 0.29 -9.76
N LEU A 69 -32.42 -0.38 -9.29
CA LEU A 69 -32.51 -1.58 -8.45
C LEU A 69 -31.87 -1.32 -7.08
N GLY A 70 -32.57 -1.66 -6.01
CA GLY A 70 -32.02 -1.69 -4.65
C GLY A 70 -31.31 -3.01 -4.39
N ALA A 71 -30.47 -3.04 -3.35
CA ALA A 71 -29.68 -4.22 -3.01
C ALA A 71 -30.57 -5.49 -2.91
N VAL A 72 -30.14 -6.59 -3.52
CA VAL A 72 -30.85 -7.88 -3.50
C VAL A 72 -30.05 -8.87 -2.65
N GLY A 73 -30.71 -9.61 -1.78
CA GLY A 73 -30.04 -10.52 -0.85
C GLY A 73 -30.96 -10.99 0.26
N GLU A 74 -30.37 -11.33 1.41
CA GLU A 74 -31.15 -11.71 2.59
C GLU A 74 -32.05 -10.55 3.05
N ASP A 75 -33.33 -10.84 3.29
CA ASP A 75 -34.30 -9.93 3.91
C ASP A 75 -34.76 -10.50 5.26
N PRO A 76 -34.68 -9.74 6.38
CA PRO A 76 -35.08 -10.23 7.69
C PRO A 76 -36.58 -10.60 7.80
N ARG A 77 -37.41 -10.16 6.85
CA ARG A 77 -38.84 -10.48 6.78
C ARG A 77 -39.11 -11.80 6.05
N VAL A 78 -38.12 -12.37 5.35
CA VAL A 78 -38.26 -13.59 4.54
C VAL A 78 -37.36 -14.70 5.12
N PRO A 79 -37.90 -15.84 5.56
CA PRO A 79 -37.08 -16.94 6.05
C PRO A 79 -36.12 -17.46 4.96
N ALA A 80 -34.87 -17.73 5.33
CA ALA A 80 -33.84 -18.20 4.37
C ALA A 80 -34.24 -19.48 3.60
N GLY A 81 -35.07 -20.35 4.20
CA GLY A 81 -35.59 -21.54 3.52
C GLY A 81 -36.58 -21.25 2.39
N VAL A 82 -37.21 -20.07 2.37
CA VAL A 82 -38.13 -19.63 1.31
C VAL A 82 -37.36 -19.15 0.08
N CYS A 83 -36.25 -18.44 0.30
CA CYS A 83 -35.39 -17.96 -0.77
C CYS A 83 -33.92 -18.08 -0.36
N PRO A 84 -33.26 -19.22 -0.65
CA PRO A 84 -31.88 -19.45 -0.22
C PRO A 84 -30.84 -18.70 -1.05
N ARG A 85 -31.21 -18.22 -2.25
CA ARG A 85 -30.31 -17.46 -3.15
C ARG A 85 -31.02 -16.28 -3.83
N PRO A 86 -31.40 -15.23 -3.09
CA PRO A 86 -32.06 -14.04 -3.64
C PRO A 86 -31.25 -13.34 -4.74
N GLU A 87 -29.92 -13.31 -4.60
CA GLU A 87 -28.96 -12.68 -5.51
C GLU A 87 -29.00 -13.21 -6.95
N VAL A 88 -29.59 -14.39 -7.16
CA VAL A 88 -29.85 -14.95 -8.49
C VAL A 88 -30.69 -14.01 -9.34
N ALA A 89 -31.57 -13.17 -8.75
CA ALA A 89 -32.33 -12.18 -9.52
C ALA A 89 -31.43 -11.17 -10.23
N LEU A 90 -30.40 -10.66 -9.55
CA LEU A 90 -29.44 -9.71 -10.12
C LEU A 90 -28.62 -10.36 -11.24
N HIS A 91 -28.15 -11.59 -11.03
CA HIS A 91 -27.45 -12.36 -12.06
C HIS A 91 -28.32 -12.57 -13.31
N ARG A 92 -29.58 -12.99 -13.12
CA ARG A 92 -30.54 -13.17 -14.22
C ARG A 92 -30.81 -11.88 -14.99
N LEU A 93 -30.92 -10.74 -14.33
CA LEU A 93 -31.09 -9.44 -14.99
C LEU A 93 -29.85 -9.06 -15.82
N ARG A 94 -28.65 -9.22 -15.24
CA ARG A 94 -27.39 -8.93 -15.93
C ARG A 94 -27.18 -9.83 -17.15
N GLU A 95 -27.47 -11.12 -17.05
CA GLU A 95 -27.42 -12.07 -18.17
C GLU A 95 -28.48 -11.76 -19.23
N ARG A 96 -29.73 -11.47 -18.82
CA ARG A 96 -30.84 -11.20 -19.74
C ARG A 96 -30.58 -10.03 -20.68
N TYR A 97 -29.96 -8.97 -20.17
CA TYR A 97 -29.66 -7.74 -20.92
C TYR A 97 -28.18 -7.66 -21.33
N ASP A 98 -27.42 -8.74 -21.14
CA ASP A 98 -25.99 -8.85 -21.47
C ASP A 98 -25.17 -7.65 -20.95
N LEU A 99 -25.40 -7.28 -19.67
CA LEU A 99 -24.77 -6.14 -19.00
C LEU A 99 -23.34 -6.50 -18.60
N ARG A 100 -22.41 -6.24 -19.50
CA ARG A 100 -21.01 -6.71 -19.42
C ARG A 100 -20.07 -5.81 -18.64
N ILE A 101 -20.43 -4.54 -18.42
CA ILE A 101 -19.53 -3.54 -17.85
C ILE A 101 -20.15 -2.91 -16.62
N SER A 102 -19.39 -2.81 -15.54
CA SER A 102 -19.76 -2.04 -14.36
C SER A 102 -18.95 -0.76 -14.29
N VAL A 103 -19.63 0.37 -14.13
CA VAL A 103 -19.04 1.69 -13.87
C VAL A 103 -19.46 2.10 -12.47
N ARG A 104 -18.50 2.28 -11.57
CA ARG A 104 -18.71 2.65 -10.16
C ARG A 104 -18.12 4.03 -9.88
N GLU A 105 -18.96 5.00 -9.53
CA GLU A 105 -18.53 6.37 -9.21
C GLU A 105 -18.47 6.55 -7.68
N ILE A 106 -17.30 6.95 -7.18
CA ILE A 106 -16.99 7.00 -5.75
C ILE A 106 -16.50 8.42 -5.40
N PRO A 107 -17.37 9.27 -4.80
CA PRO A 107 -16.98 10.61 -4.37
C PRO A 107 -16.19 10.58 -3.07
N PHE A 108 -15.22 11.48 -2.93
CA PHE A 108 -14.48 11.73 -1.70
C PHE A 108 -14.92 13.07 -1.09
N GLY A 109 -14.86 13.18 0.24
CA GLY A 109 -15.29 14.38 0.96
C GLY A 109 -14.54 15.67 0.61
N ASP A 110 -13.38 15.58 -0.04
CA ASP A 110 -12.60 16.73 -0.51
C ASP A 110 -12.94 17.16 -1.96
N GLY A 111 -13.98 16.57 -2.56
CA GLY A 111 -14.45 16.90 -3.90
C GLY A 111 -13.78 16.11 -5.03
N ARG A 112 -12.81 15.24 -4.73
CA ARG A 112 -12.27 14.29 -5.71
C ARG A 112 -13.25 13.14 -5.96
N GLU A 113 -13.11 12.45 -7.09
CA GLU A 113 -13.91 11.27 -7.41
C GLU A 113 -13.07 10.25 -8.18
N LEU A 114 -13.16 8.98 -7.78
CA LEU A 114 -12.65 7.85 -8.54
C LEU A 114 -13.80 7.15 -9.26
N THR A 115 -13.66 6.92 -10.56
CA THR A 115 -14.53 5.98 -11.28
C THR A 115 -13.80 4.65 -11.51
N VAL A 116 -14.39 3.54 -11.06
CA VAL A 116 -13.89 2.19 -11.35
C VAL A 116 -14.73 1.58 -12.47
N VAL A 117 -14.08 1.24 -13.58
CA VAL A 117 -14.69 0.55 -14.72
C VAL A 117 -14.19 -0.89 -14.77
N ARG A 118 -15.10 -1.85 -14.70
CA ARG A 118 -14.74 -3.27 -14.61
C ARG A 118 -15.60 -4.18 -15.48
N ASN A 119 -15.05 -5.34 -15.82
CA ASN A 119 -15.83 -6.43 -16.38
C ASN A 119 -16.87 -6.92 -15.34
N LEU A 120 -18.10 -7.19 -15.76
CA LEU A 120 -19.20 -7.57 -14.86
C LEU A 120 -19.67 -9.01 -15.04
N ILE A 121 -19.54 -9.58 -16.24
CA ILE A 121 -19.94 -10.95 -16.56
C ILE A 121 -18.77 -11.66 -17.28
N GLY A 122 -18.55 -12.94 -16.98
CA GLY A 122 -17.37 -13.68 -17.44
C GLY A 122 -16.11 -13.34 -16.65
N GLY A 123 -14.95 -13.79 -17.10
CA GLY A 123 -13.74 -13.68 -16.30
C GLY A 123 -13.86 -14.47 -15.00
N SER A 124 -13.63 -13.82 -13.86
CA SER A 124 -13.74 -14.43 -12.52
C SER A 124 -15.19 -14.75 -12.16
N TYR A 125 -16.15 -14.13 -12.84
CA TYR A 125 -17.58 -14.41 -12.74
C TYR A 125 -18.04 -15.31 -13.90
N GLY A 126 -17.16 -16.22 -14.33
CA GLY A 126 -17.47 -17.25 -15.34
C GLY A 126 -18.65 -18.13 -14.94
N GLY A 127 -19.24 -18.76 -15.97
CA GLY A 127 -20.41 -19.62 -15.84
C GLY A 127 -20.09 -20.97 -15.20
N ALA A 128 -21.10 -21.84 -15.07
CA ALA A 128 -20.94 -23.16 -14.46
C ALA A 128 -19.85 -24.00 -15.14
N ASP A 129 -19.67 -23.86 -16.46
CA ASP A 129 -18.65 -24.59 -17.23
C ASP A 129 -17.21 -24.19 -16.88
N ASP A 130 -17.01 -23.02 -16.26
CA ASP A 130 -15.71 -22.56 -15.77
C ASP A 130 -15.47 -22.99 -14.31
N ARG A 131 -16.35 -23.80 -13.71
CA ARG A 131 -16.24 -24.24 -12.31
C ARG A 131 -16.31 -25.76 -12.18
N VAL A 132 -15.40 -26.31 -11.39
CA VAL A 132 -15.36 -27.72 -11.03
C VAL A 132 -15.45 -27.81 -9.51
N LEU A 133 -16.33 -28.66 -9.00
CA LEU A 133 -16.40 -29.04 -7.60
C LEU A 133 -16.72 -30.53 -7.53
N HIS A 134 -15.75 -31.34 -7.10
CA HIS A 134 -15.97 -32.76 -6.84
C HIS A 134 -16.59 -32.93 -5.45
N GLU A 135 -17.77 -33.54 -5.38
CA GLU A 135 -18.54 -33.71 -4.13
C GLU A 135 -17.81 -34.57 -3.08
N ASP A 136 -16.86 -35.39 -3.50
CA ASP A 136 -16.01 -36.18 -2.61
C ASP A 136 -14.90 -35.35 -1.93
N GLY A 137 -14.81 -34.06 -2.25
CA GLY A 137 -13.82 -33.12 -1.71
C GLY A 137 -12.41 -33.30 -2.29
N SER A 138 -12.24 -34.08 -3.36
CA SER A 138 -10.94 -34.32 -3.98
C SER A 138 -10.39 -33.09 -4.71
N GLU A 139 -11.27 -32.30 -5.34
CA GLU A 139 -10.88 -31.16 -6.17
C GLU A 139 -11.98 -30.10 -6.25
N ALA A 140 -11.55 -28.84 -6.28
CA ALA A 140 -12.37 -27.70 -6.71
C ALA A 140 -11.49 -26.75 -7.53
N ALA A 141 -12.03 -26.20 -8.63
CA ALA A 141 -11.32 -25.28 -9.51
C ALA A 141 -12.27 -24.25 -10.12
N ASP A 142 -11.80 -23.00 -10.24
CA ASP A 142 -12.47 -21.92 -10.94
C ASP A 142 -11.56 -21.37 -12.05
N VAL A 143 -12.08 -21.25 -13.27
CA VAL A 143 -11.33 -20.85 -14.46
C VAL A 143 -11.59 -19.38 -14.79
N LEU A 144 -10.56 -18.54 -14.64
CA LEU A 144 -10.58 -17.14 -15.07
C LEU A 144 -10.28 -17.05 -16.58
N ARG A 145 -11.31 -16.79 -17.39
CA ARG A 145 -11.19 -16.65 -18.86
C ARG A 145 -11.54 -15.24 -19.34
N LEU A 146 -10.62 -14.61 -20.07
CA LEU A 146 -10.82 -13.31 -20.73
C LEU A 146 -10.43 -13.40 -22.21
N THR A 147 -11.17 -12.70 -23.07
CA THR A 147 -10.84 -12.54 -24.50
C THR A 147 -10.46 -11.11 -24.80
N ARG A 148 -9.80 -10.88 -25.94
CA ARG A 148 -9.39 -9.53 -26.36
C ARG A 148 -10.59 -8.59 -26.49
N GLU A 149 -11.66 -9.08 -27.10
CA GLU A 149 -12.89 -8.33 -27.36
C GLU A 149 -13.52 -7.88 -26.03
N ARG A 150 -13.61 -8.79 -25.06
CA ARG A 150 -14.19 -8.48 -23.75
C ARG A 150 -13.37 -7.44 -22.99
N VAL A 151 -12.05 -7.53 -23.02
CA VAL A 151 -11.19 -6.51 -22.38
C VAL A 151 -11.34 -5.17 -23.09
N ALA A 152 -11.35 -5.16 -24.43
CA ALA A 152 -11.46 -3.93 -25.20
C ALA A 152 -12.75 -3.16 -24.91
N GLU A 153 -13.89 -3.84 -24.78
CA GLU A 153 -15.17 -3.22 -24.42
C GLU A 153 -15.10 -2.43 -23.09
N VAL A 154 -14.48 -3.03 -22.06
CA VAL A 154 -14.32 -2.41 -20.75
C VAL A 154 -13.38 -1.20 -20.83
N VAL A 155 -12.26 -1.32 -21.56
CA VAL A 155 -11.27 -0.23 -21.70
C VAL A 155 -11.81 0.92 -22.54
N HIS A 156 -12.56 0.66 -23.61
CA HIS A 156 -13.26 1.70 -24.37
C HIS A 156 -14.25 2.47 -23.49
N THR A 157 -15.01 1.77 -22.65
CA THR A 157 -15.92 2.43 -21.70
C THR A 157 -15.16 3.30 -20.71
N ALA A 158 -14.02 2.85 -20.20
CA ALA A 158 -13.16 3.65 -19.32
C ALA A 158 -12.63 4.92 -20.03
N CYS A 159 -12.25 4.81 -21.30
CA CYS A 159 -11.86 5.95 -22.12
C CYS A 159 -13.01 6.94 -22.33
N ASP A 160 -14.23 6.44 -22.56
CA ASP A 160 -15.42 7.28 -22.73
C ASP A 160 -15.78 8.02 -21.44
N VAL A 161 -15.67 7.35 -20.29
CA VAL A 161 -15.84 7.98 -18.97
C VAL A 161 -14.83 9.10 -18.75
N LEU A 162 -13.54 8.83 -19.04
CA LEU A 162 -12.48 9.82 -18.92
C LEU A 162 -12.71 11.03 -19.83
N ALA A 163 -13.12 10.79 -21.08
CA ALA A 163 -13.41 11.86 -22.05
C ALA A 163 -14.59 12.75 -21.58
N ARG A 164 -15.65 12.16 -21.03
CA ARG A 164 -16.80 12.92 -20.48
C ARG A 164 -16.40 13.81 -19.29
N ARG A 165 -15.38 13.43 -18.53
CA ARG A 165 -14.82 14.23 -17.43
C ARG A 165 -13.93 15.38 -17.93
N GLY A 166 -13.59 15.42 -19.22
CA GLY A 166 -12.64 16.39 -19.78
C GLY A 166 -11.18 15.94 -19.70
N GLY A 167 -10.92 14.65 -19.49
CA GLY A 167 -9.59 14.07 -19.35
C GLY A 167 -9.28 13.60 -17.93
N GLY A 168 -7.99 13.42 -17.63
CA GLY A 168 -7.51 12.96 -16.33
C GLY A 168 -6.62 11.73 -16.43
N ARG A 169 -6.37 11.08 -15.30
CA ARG A 169 -5.53 9.88 -15.19
C ARG A 169 -6.33 8.59 -15.34
N LEU A 170 -6.00 7.81 -16.38
CA LEU A 170 -6.50 6.45 -16.58
C LEU A 170 -5.47 5.41 -16.10
N VAL A 171 -5.87 4.57 -15.13
CA VAL A 171 -5.04 3.50 -14.60
C VAL A 171 -5.64 2.15 -14.93
N SER A 172 -4.94 1.35 -15.74
CA SER A 172 -5.26 -0.05 -15.98
C SER A 172 -4.62 -0.94 -14.91
N VAL A 173 -5.44 -1.72 -14.21
CA VAL A 173 -4.99 -2.60 -13.13
C VAL A 173 -5.08 -4.07 -13.54
N ASP A 174 -4.02 -4.83 -13.22
CA ASP A 174 -3.91 -6.24 -13.57
C ASP A 174 -3.03 -7.03 -12.56
N LYS A 175 -2.81 -8.31 -12.84
CA LYS A 175 -1.77 -9.11 -12.18
C LYS A 175 -0.91 -9.85 -13.23
N ALA A 176 -0.36 -9.11 -14.20
CA ALA A 176 0.37 -9.67 -15.34
C ALA A 176 1.67 -10.40 -14.97
N ASN A 177 2.22 -10.13 -13.78
CA ASN A 177 3.37 -10.85 -13.24
C ASN A 177 3.02 -12.27 -12.76
N LEU A 178 1.74 -12.63 -12.68
CA LEU A 178 1.27 -13.97 -12.28
C LEU A 178 0.34 -14.57 -13.35
N TYR A 179 -0.75 -13.87 -13.69
CA TYR A 179 -1.82 -14.42 -14.53
C TYR A 179 -1.63 -14.15 -16.02
N ALA A 180 -1.92 -15.17 -16.85
CA ALA A 180 -1.98 -15.01 -18.30
C ALA A 180 -3.08 -14.02 -18.72
N THR A 181 -4.23 -14.06 -18.05
CA THR A 181 -5.32 -13.08 -18.23
C THR A 181 -4.89 -11.66 -17.87
N GLY A 182 -4.01 -11.49 -16.87
CA GLY A 182 -3.42 -10.19 -16.55
C GLY A 182 -2.49 -9.66 -17.65
N ARG A 183 -1.72 -10.54 -18.32
CA ARG A 183 -0.90 -10.16 -19.47
C ARG A 183 -1.76 -9.75 -20.68
N LEU A 184 -2.81 -10.52 -20.97
CA LEU A 184 -3.78 -10.15 -22.02
C LEU A 184 -4.45 -8.81 -21.69
N TRP A 185 -4.88 -8.60 -20.44
CA TRP A 185 -5.51 -7.37 -20.00
C TRP A 185 -4.61 -6.15 -20.28
N ARG A 186 -3.37 -6.22 -19.81
CA ARG A 186 -2.38 -5.15 -19.97
C ARG A 186 -2.15 -4.83 -21.44
N GLN A 187 -1.97 -5.85 -22.27
CA GLN A 187 -1.75 -5.68 -23.70
C GLN A 187 -2.94 -4.96 -24.37
N VAL A 188 -4.15 -5.45 -24.16
CA VAL A 188 -5.35 -4.89 -24.81
C VAL A 188 -5.66 -3.49 -24.29
N ALA A 189 -5.46 -3.23 -23.00
CA ALA A 189 -5.62 -1.90 -22.44
C ALA A 189 -4.63 -0.90 -23.07
N GLY A 190 -3.38 -1.30 -23.27
CA GLY A 190 -2.39 -0.49 -23.98
C GLY A 190 -2.73 -0.24 -25.45
N ASP A 191 -3.28 -1.25 -26.14
CA ASP A 191 -3.72 -1.12 -27.54
C ASP A 191 -4.89 -0.14 -27.68
N VAL A 192 -5.95 -0.32 -26.89
CA VAL A 192 -7.13 0.55 -26.92
C VAL A 192 -6.77 1.98 -26.54
N ALA A 193 -5.98 2.18 -25.50
CA ALA A 193 -5.57 3.52 -25.07
C ALA A 193 -4.79 4.24 -26.18
N ARG A 194 -3.88 3.52 -26.86
CA ARG A 194 -3.13 4.04 -28.01
C ARG A 194 -4.03 4.40 -29.19
N GLU A 195 -5.00 3.55 -29.52
CA GLU A 195 -6.01 3.82 -30.58
C GLU A 195 -6.85 5.07 -30.26
N ARG A 196 -7.15 5.30 -28.98
CA ARG A 196 -7.95 6.43 -28.50
C ARG A 196 -7.12 7.70 -28.24
N GLY A 197 -5.79 7.64 -28.38
CA GLY A 197 -4.90 8.76 -28.08
C GLY A 197 -4.87 9.14 -26.59
N ILE A 198 -5.16 8.19 -25.69
CA ILE A 198 -5.21 8.38 -24.24
C ILE A 198 -3.99 7.72 -23.61
N GLU A 199 -3.34 8.40 -22.66
CA GLU A 199 -2.29 7.78 -21.85
C GLU A 199 -2.91 6.83 -20.82
N VAL A 200 -2.37 5.61 -20.72
CA VAL A 200 -2.78 4.62 -19.73
C VAL A 200 -1.61 4.21 -18.86
N GLU A 201 -1.76 4.36 -17.54
CA GLU A 201 -0.81 3.82 -16.57
C GLU A 201 -1.16 2.36 -16.25
N HIS A 202 -0.17 1.47 -16.18
CA HIS A 202 -0.40 0.11 -15.72
C HIS A 202 0.05 -0.08 -14.28
N ARG A 203 -0.82 -0.64 -13.43
CA ARG A 203 -0.53 -0.95 -12.03
C ARG A 203 -0.83 -2.43 -11.75
N TYR A 204 0.03 -3.07 -10.96
CA TYR A 204 -0.35 -4.35 -10.37
C TYR A 204 -1.40 -4.13 -9.29
N VAL A 205 -2.34 -5.06 -9.15
CA VAL A 205 -3.46 -4.90 -8.22
C VAL A 205 -3.02 -4.77 -6.77
N ASP A 206 -1.93 -5.41 -6.37
CA ASP A 206 -1.39 -5.23 -5.03
C ASP A 206 -0.80 -3.83 -4.80
N ARG A 207 -0.39 -3.13 -5.87
CA ARG A 207 0.00 -1.71 -5.82
C ARG A 207 -1.22 -0.80 -5.87
N ALA A 208 -2.20 -1.08 -6.73
CA ALA A 208 -3.44 -0.30 -6.81
C ALA A 208 -4.22 -0.35 -5.48
N ALA A 209 -4.39 -1.54 -4.89
CA ALA A 209 -5.01 -1.71 -3.58
C ALA A 209 -4.22 -0.98 -2.48
N PHE A 210 -2.89 -1.02 -2.56
CA PHE A 210 -2.04 -0.25 -1.65
C PHE A 210 -2.27 1.27 -1.77
N GLU A 211 -2.27 1.81 -2.99
CA GLU A 211 -2.45 3.24 -3.23
C GLU A 211 -3.84 3.72 -2.77
N LEU A 212 -4.88 2.91 -2.97
CA LEU A 212 -6.20 3.17 -2.41
C LEU A 212 -6.16 3.20 -0.88
N GLY A 213 -5.55 2.22 -0.21
CA GLY A 213 -5.51 2.13 1.25
C GLY A 213 -4.58 3.12 1.98
N SER A 214 -3.59 3.69 1.31
CA SER A 214 -2.51 4.48 1.93
C SER A 214 -2.68 5.99 1.91
N GLY A 215 -3.80 6.50 1.36
CA GLY A 215 -4.01 7.93 1.19
C GLY A 215 -3.30 8.53 -0.03
N ALA A 216 -2.63 7.73 -0.86
CA ALA A 216 -2.03 8.19 -2.13
C ALA A 216 -3.08 8.81 -3.06
N PRO A 217 -2.74 9.77 -3.94
CA PRO A 217 -3.70 10.36 -4.86
C PRO A 217 -4.42 9.29 -5.71
N VAL A 218 -5.76 9.30 -5.66
CA VAL A 218 -6.59 8.40 -6.48
C VAL A 218 -6.56 8.87 -7.94
N PRO A 219 -6.56 7.95 -8.93
CA PRO A 219 -6.74 8.33 -10.33
C PRO A 219 -8.18 8.76 -10.60
N ASP A 220 -8.42 9.36 -11.77
CA ASP A 220 -9.76 9.72 -12.21
C ASP A 220 -10.55 8.48 -12.62
N VAL A 221 -9.91 7.58 -13.39
CA VAL A 221 -10.52 6.33 -13.85
C VAL A 221 -9.56 5.16 -13.59
N LEU A 222 -10.08 4.11 -12.95
CA LEU A 222 -9.41 2.82 -12.81
C LEU A 222 -10.14 1.80 -13.66
N VAL A 223 -9.41 1.09 -14.53
CA VAL A 223 -9.97 0.06 -15.40
C VAL A 223 -9.36 -1.32 -15.13
N THR A 224 -10.18 -2.33 -14.86
CA THR A 224 -9.69 -3.64 -14.41
C THR A 224 -10.68 -4.78 -14.68
N GLU A 225 -10.26 -6.02 -14.46
CA GLU A 225 -11.15 -7.18 -14.53
C GLU A 225 -12.16 -7.20 -13.38
N GLY A 226 -13.10 -8.14 -13.41
CA GLY A 226 -14.26 -8.14 -12.53
C GLY A 226 -13.94 -8.25 -11.04
N LEU A 227 -13.29 -9.33 -10.58
CA LEU A 227 -13.06 -9.56 -9.15
C LEU A 227 -12.14 -8.50 -8.55
N LEU A 228 -11.04 -8.17 -9.24
CA LEU A 228 -10.14 -7.09 -8.86
C LEU A 228 -10.90 -5.76 -8.78
N GLY A 229 -11.77 -5.46 -9.74
CA GLY A 229 -12.58 -4.24 -9.75
C GLY A 229 -13.58 -4.16 -8.61
N ASP A 230 -14.20 -5.28 -8.23
CA ASP A 230 -15.10 -5.34 -7.07
C ASP A 230 -14.35 -4.90 -5.82
N ILE A 231 -13.24 -5.59 -5.53
CA ILE A 231 -12.41 -5.36 -4.34
C ILE A 231 -11.87 -3.94 -4.31
N LEU A 232 -11.35 -3.43 -5.44
CA LEU A 232 -10.77 -2.09 -5.51
C LEU A 232 -11.84 -1.01 -5.33
N SER A 233 -13.04 -1.19 -5.88
CA SER A 233 -14.12 -0.23 -5.67
C SER A 233 -14.64 -0.23 -4.22
N ASP A 234 -14.69 -1.38 -3.55
CA ASP A 234 -15.04 -1.46 -2.13
C ASP A 234 -13.96 -0.81 -1.24
N LEU A 235 -12.68 -1.01 -1.56
CA LEU A 235 -11.57 -0.31 -0.90
C LEU A 235 -11.65 1.20 -1.10
N ALA A 236 -12.00 1.65 -2.31
CA ALA A 236 -12.16 3.06 -2.59
C ALA A 236 -13.36 3.68 -1.86
N ALA A 237 -14.49 2.97 -1.77
CA ALA A 237 -15.65 3.39 -0.98
C ALA A 237 -15.32 3.44 0.53
N GLY A 238 -14.62 2.43 1.04
CA GLY A 238 -14.10 2.44 2.42
C GLY A 238 -13.17 3.62 2.69
N ARG A 239 -12.31 3.98 1.74
CA ARG A 239 -11.48 5.19 1.80
C ARG A 239 -12.30 6.48 1.74
N ALA A 240 -13.40 6.50 0.98
CA ALA A 240 -14.32 7.63 0.92
C ALA A 240 -15.08 7.84 2.24
N GLY A 241 -15.09 6.83 3.12
CA GLY A 241 -15.65 6.90 4.47
C GLY A 241 -16.81 5.95 4.70
N SER A 242 -17.44 5.44 3.63
CA SER A 242 -18.55 4.49 3.75
C SER A 242 -18.62 3.55 2.55
N PRO A 243 -18.89 2.24 2.75
CA PRO A 243 -19.21 1.32 1.66
C PRO A 243 -20.46 1.74 0.88
N ALA A 244 -21.29 2.64 1.42
CA ALA A 244 -22.45 3.19 0.76
C ALA A 244 -22.11 4.31 -0.24
N LEU A 245 -20.91 4.89 -0.22
CA LEU A 245 -20.48 5.93 -1.17
C LEU A 245 -20.04 5.35 -2.52
N CYS A 246 -20.86 4.47 -3.10
CA CYS A 246 -20.58 3.80 -4.35
C CYS A 246 -21.87 3.56 -5.14
N GLY A 247 -22.16 4.45 -6.10
CA GLY A 247 -23.21 4.24 -7.08
C GLY A 247 -22.68 3.47 -8.28
N SER A 248 -23.45 2.51 -8.80
CA SER A 248 -23.00 1.66 -9.91
C SER A 248 -23.97 1.65 -11.08
N ALA A 249 -23.40 1.54 -12.28
CA ALA A 249 -24.12 1.31 -13.53
C ALA A 249 -23.61 0.02 -14.16
N SER A 250 -24.51 -0.93 -14.39
CA SER A 250 -24.30 -2.16 -15.14
C SER A 250 -24.80 -1.92 -16.57
N LEU A 251 -23.90 -1.92 -17.54
CA LEU A 251 -24.14 -1.43 -18.90
C LEU A 251 -23.83 -2.49 -19.95
N HIS A 252 -24.58 -2.44 -21.05
CA HIS A 252 -24.22 -3.10 -22.30
C HIS A 252 -23.40 -2.10 -23.17
N PRO A 253 -22.26 -2.50 -23.77
CA PRO A 253 -21.38 -1.61 -24.55
C PRO A 253 -21.91 -1.18 -25.95
N GLY A 254 -23.16 -1.50 -26.26
CA GLY A 254 -23.80 -1.29 -27.57
C GLY A 254 -25.32 -1.26 -27.42
N GLU A 255 -26.04 -1.40 -28.53
CA GLU A 255 -27.51 -1.38 -28.53
C GLU A 255 -28.14 -2.47 -27.62
N PRO A 256 -29.34 -2.23 -27.04
CA PRO A 256 -30.05 -3.21 -26.24
C PRO A 256 -30.19 -4.55 -26.96
N VAL A 257 -29.70 -5.62 -26.32
CA VAL A 257 -29.86 -6.99 -26.85
C VAL A 257 -31.29 -7.52 -26.67
N ARG A 258 -32.05 -6.93 -25.74
CA ARG A 258 -33.41 -7.36 -25.41
C ARG A 258 -34.24 -6.22 -24.84
N GLY A 259 -35.44 -6.04 -25.37
CA GLY A 259 -36.34 -4.98 -24.92
C GLY A 259 -35.75 -3.60 -25.22
N ARG A 260 -35.99 -2.66 -24.30
CA ARG A 260 -35.47 -1.28 -24.39
C ARG A 260 -34.35 -0.97 -23.39
N CYS A 261 -34.08 -1.89 -22.46
CA CYS A 261 -33.19 -1.65 -21.33
C CYS A 261 -31.74 -1.52 -21.81
N VAL A 262 -31.14 -0.34 -21.60
CA VAL A 262 -29.73 -0.06 -21.90
C VAL A 262 -28.81 -0.26 -20.67
N GLY A 263 -29.39 -0.32 -19.47
CA GLY A 263 -28.61 -0.43 -18.25
C GLY A 263 -29.42 -0.60 -16.97
N LEU A 264 -28.75 -1.14 -15.96
CA LEU A 264 -29.23 -1.33 -14.60
C LEU A 264 -28.36 -0.53 -13.65
N PHE A 265 -28.99 0.24 -12.75
CA PHE A 265 -28.32 1.15 -11.84
C PHE A 265 -28.68 0.77 -10.40
N GLU A 266 -27.66 0.63 -9.55
CA GLU A 266 -27.81 0.14 -8.19
C GLU A 266 -26.70 0.66 -7.27
N PRO A 267 -26.97 0.85 -5.96
CA PRO A 267 -25.90 1.01 -4.98
C PRO A 267 -25.04 -0.26 -4.94
N ALA A 268 -23.72 -0.12 -4.82
CA ALA A 268 -22.81 -1.25 -4.99
C ALA A 268 -22.80 -2.27 -3.82
N HIS A 269 -23.34 -1.91 -2.65
CA HIS A 269 -23.27 -2.76 -1.45
C HIS A 269 -24.43 -3.77 -1.37
N GLY A 270 -24.22 -4.84 -0.59
CA GLY A 270 -25.23 -5.89 -0.37
C GLY A 270 -26.40 -5.47 0.54
N SER A 271 -27.36 -6.39 0.74
CA SER A 271 -28.62 -6.15 1.47
C SER A 271 -28.47 -5.92 2.98
N ALA A 272 -27.25 -6.06 3.53
CA ALA A 272 -26.88 -5.76 4.91
C ALA A 272 -27.96 -6.11 5.96
N PRO A 273 -28.39 -7.39 6.06
CA PRO A 273 -29.61 -7.79 6.77
C PRO A 273 -29.63 -7.41 8.26
N ARG A 274 -28.45 -7.26 8.89
CA ARG A 274 -28.32 -6.81 10.29
C ARG A 274 -28.72 -5.35 10.52
N ARG A 275 -28.74 -4.54 9.47
CA ARG A 275 -29.04 -3.10 9.50
C ARG A 275 -30.38 -2.76 8.87
N ALA A 276 -31.00 -3.71 8.17
CA ALA A 276 -32.32 -3.54 7.56
C ALA A 276 -33.38 -3.17 8.61
N LEU A 277 -34.27 -2.26 8.23
CA LEU A 277 -35.41 -1.76 9.01
C LEU A 277 -35.00 -1.00 10.28
N ARG A 278 -33.88 -0.27 10.24
CA ARG A 278 -33.34 0.46 11.40
C ARG A 278 -33.14 1.95 11.17
N ASP A 279 -33.36 2.43 9.95
CA ASP A 279 -33.19 3.85 9.60
C ASP A 279 -31.76 4.37 9.91
N GLN A 280 -30.75 3.53 9.65
CA GLN A 280 -29.33 3.79 10.00
C GLN A 280 -28.37 3.68 8.81
N VAL A 281 -28.84 3.31 7.63
CA VAL A 281 -28.00 3.08 6.46
C VAL A 281 -27.86 4.36 5.65
N ASP A 282 -26.68 4.59 5.10
CA ASP A 282 -26.45 5.77 4.28
C ASP A 282 -27.19 5.67 2.93
N PRO A 283 -28.13 6.58 2.60
CA PRO A 283 -28.86 6.57 1.34
C PRO A 283 -28.07 7.15 0.15
N LEU A 284 -26.89 7.76 0.37
CA LEU A 284 -26.14 8.47 -0.67
C LEU A 284 -25.76 7.55 -1.84
N GLY A 285 -25.51 6.26 -1.61
CA GLY A 285 -25.28 5.28 -2.67
C GLY A 285 -26.46 5.13 -3.64
N GLY A 286 -27.68 5.17 -3.14
CA GLY A 286 -28.89 5.15 -3.95
C GLY A 286 -29.05 6.41 -4.79
N PHE A 287 -28.70 7.57 -4.24
CA PHE A 287 -28.71 8.83 -5.00
C PHE A 287 -27.59 8.89 -6.05
N LEU A 288 -26.41 8.34 -5.76
CA LEU A 288 -25.33 8.19 -6.74
C LEU A 288 -25.76 7.29 -7.91
N ALA A 289 -26.43 6.17 -7.62
CA ALA A 289 -26.99 5.29 -8.66
C ALA A 289 -28.05 6.02 -9.51
N LEU A 290 -28.94 6.81 -8.89
CA LEU A 290 -29.92 7.64 -9.61
C LEU A 290 -29.24 8.73 -10.46
N ALA A 291 -28.20 9.38 -9.94
CA ALA A 291 -27.44 10.38 -10.69
C ALA A 291 -26.78 9.74 -11.92
N ALA A 292 -26.15 8.58 -11.77
CA ALA A 292 -25.57 7.81 -12.88
C ALA A 292 -26.63 7.43 -13.93
N LEU A 293 -27.82 6.99 -13.49
CA LEU A 293 -28.96 6.68 -14.36
C LEU A 293 -29.35 7.91 -15.19
N LEU A 294 -29.62 9.04 -14.54
CA LEU A 294 -30.08 10.25 -15.21
C LEU A 294 -29.01 10.85 -16.14
N ARG A 295 -27.73 10.78 -15.77
CA ARG A 295 -26.59 11.24 -16.60
C ARG A 295 -26.36 10.39 -17.84
N HIS A 296 -26.77 9.12 -17.81
CA HIS A 296 -26.66 8.20 -18.93
C HIS A 296 -27.45 8.71 -20.15
N PHE A 297 -28.65 9.27 -19.94
CA PHE A 297 -29.52 9.74 -21.01
C PHE A 297 -29.38 11.25 -21.25
N PRO A 298 -29.22 11.70 -22.51
CA PRO A 298 -29.14 13.13 -22.81
C PRO A 298 -30.33 13.95 -22.29
N ALA A 299 -31.54 13.40 -22.39
CA ALA A 299 -32.78 14.07 -21.98
C ALA A 299 -32.89 14.35 -20.47
N THR A 300 -32.14 13.63 -19.64
CA THR A 300 -32.18 13.77 -18.17
C THR A 300 -30.85 14.15 -17.56
N ARG A 301 -29.84 14.42 -18.39
CA ARG A 301 -28.46 14.64 -17.94
C ARG A 301 -28.36 15.79 -16.95
N GLU A 302 -29.01 16.91 -17.24
CA GLU A 302 -29.04 18.09 -16.35
C GLU A 302 -29.65 17.76 -14.98
N ALA A 303 -30.75 16.98 -14.96
CA ALA A 303 -31.32 16.52 -13.70
C ALA A 303 -30.35 15.64 -12.92
N GLY A 304 -29.61 14.76 -13.62
CA GLY A 304 -28.57 13.92 -13.03
C GLY A 304 -27.40 14.71 -12.44
N GLU A 305 -26.91 15.75 -13.13
CA GLU A 305 -25.88 16.65 -12.60
C GLU A 305 -26.36 17.38 -11.33
N ARG A 306 -27.63 17.79 -11.30
CA ARG A 306 -28.24 18.39 -10.10
C ARG A 306 -28.36 17.41 -8.93
N VAL A 307 -28.73 16.15 -9.19
CA VAL A 307 -28.72 15.10 -8.15
C VAL A 307 -27.30 14.94 -7.61
N ARG A 308 -26.31 14.89 -8.49
CA ARG A 308 -24.92 14.74 -8.07
C ARG A 308 -24.43 15.92 -7.21
N ALA A 309 -24.72 17.16 -7.64
CA ALA A 309 -24.39 18.35 -6.86
C ALA A 309 -25.05 18.36 -5.47
N ALA A 310 -26.29 17.89 -5.36
CA ALA A 310 -26.99 17.76 -4.08
C ALA A 310 -26.34 16.72 -3.16
N VAL A 311 -25.96 15.56 -3.71
CA VAL A 311 -25.20 14.53 -2.97
C VAL A 311 -23.88 15.08 -2.46
N ASP A 312 -23.11 15.75 -3.32
CA ASP A 312 -21.82 16.32 -2.94
C ASP A 312 -21.96 17.41 -1.86
N ALA A 313 -23.05 18.18 -1.88
CA ALA A 313 -23.35 19.18 -0.85
C ALA A 313 -23.60 18.52 0.52
N VAL A 314 -24.43 17.48 0.56
CA VAL A 314 -24.73 16.73 1.80
C VAL A 314 -23.51 15.96 2.29
N LEU A 315 -22.75 15.34 1.40
CA LEU A 315 -21.51 14.64 1.76
C LEU A 315 -20.52 15.58 2.49
N ARG A 316 -20.41 16.85 2.06
CA ARG A 316 -19.52 17.84 2.67
C ARG A 316 -20.04 18.47 3.96
N ALA A 317 -21.35 18.70 4.06
CA ALA A 317 -21.93 19.53 5.12
C ALA A 317 -22.77 18.75 6.15
N GLY A 318 -23.06 17.48 5.87
CA GLY A 318 -24.02 16.69 6.62
C GLY A 318 -25.47 17.08 6.31
N PRO A 319 -26.46 16.49 7.03
CA PRO A 319 -26.29 15.48 8.07
C PRO A 319 -25.67 14.17 7.55
N TRP A 320 -25.07 13.39 8.46
CA TRP A 320 -24.34 12.15 8.13
C TRP A 320 -24.83 10.98 8.97
N THR A 321 -24.93 9.80 8.36
CA THR A 321 -25.15 8.52 9.06
C THR A 321 -23.92 8.11 9.88
N TYR A 322 -24.06 7.06 10.69
CA TYR A 322 -23.06 6.62 11.67
C TYR A 322 -21.66 6.31 11.09
N ASP A 323 -21.59 5.99 9.80
CA ASP A 323 -20.38 5.64 9.06
C ASP A 323 -19.65 6.86 8.52
N LEU A 324 -20.35 7.96 8.24
CA LEU A 324 -19.75 9.22 7.75
C LEU A 324 -19.63 10.30 8.83
N ALA A 325 -20.38 10.20 9.93
CA ALA A 325 -20.37 11.19 10.99
C ALA A 325 -18.98 11.28 11.66
N PRO A 326 -18.40 12.49 11.77
CA PRO A 326 -17.15 12.70 12.50
C PRO A 326 -17.24 12.26 13.96
N ALA A 327 -16.10 11.88 14.55
CA ALA A 327 -16.06 11.46 15.97
C ALA A 327 -16.62 12.55 16.89
N GLY A 328 -17.68 12.21 17.64
CA GLY A 328 -18.37 13.13 18.56
C GLY A 328 -19.55 13.90 17.94
N ALA A 329 -19.81 13.76 16.63
CA ALA A 329 -21.02 14.26 16.01
C ALA A 329 -22.18 13.25 16.18
N ALA A 330 -23.41 13.75 16.31
CA ALA A 330 -24.60 12.90 16.31
C ALA A 330 -24.82 12.34 14.89
N ALA A 331 -25.00 11.02 14.81
CA ALA A 331 -25.38 10.37 13.56
C ALA A 331 -26.85 10.66 13.25
N ALA A 332 -27.13 11.02 12.01
CA ALA A 332 -28.46 11.17 11.46
C ALA A 332 -29.02 9.84 10.97
N SER A 333 -30.34 9.79 10.83
CA SER A 333 -31.05 8.63 10.28
C SER A 333 -30.98 8.58 8.75
N THR A 334 -31.28 7.43 8.16
CA THR A 334 -31.37 7.28 6.69
C THR A 334 -32.31 8.34 6.10
N GLY A 335 -33.49 8.50 6.70
CA GLY A 335 -34.50 9.47 6.29
C GLY A 335 -34.02 10.92 6.37
N GLU A 336 -33.32 11.30 7.45
CA GLU A 336 -32.78 12.65 7.63
C GLU A 336 -31.74 13.02 6.56
N VAL A 337 -30.86 12.09 6.21
CA VAL A 337 -29.88 12.29 5.11
C VAL A 337 -30.59 12.38 3.76
N ALA A 338 -31.60 11.52 3.51
CA ALA A 338 -32.38 11.57 2.27
C ALA A 338 -33.14 12.90 2.11
N ASP A 339 -33.75 13.41 3.18
CA ASP A 339 -34.45 14.69 3.19
C ASP A 339 -33.48 15.86 2.91
N ALA A 340 -32.26 15.79 3.44
CA ALA A 340 -31.24 16.79 3.16
C ALA A 340 -30.84 16.81 1.68
N VAL A 341 -30.69 15.65 1.03
CA VAL A 341 -30.38 15.58 -0.41
C VAL A 341 -31.54 16.14 -1.24
N LEU A 342 -32.79 15.82 -0.89
CA LEU A 342 -33.98 16.35 -1.56
C LEU A 342 -34.08 17.88 -1.43
N ALA A 343 -33.80 18.42 -0.23
CA ALA A 343 -33.77 19.86 0.01
C ALA A 343 -32.65 20.54 -0.80
N ALA A 344 -31.45 19.97 -0.81
CA ALA A 344 -30.32 20.46 -1.61
C ALA A 344 -30.63 20.42 -3.11
N PHE A 345 -31.28 19.37 -3.62
CA PHE A 345 -31.71 19.30 -5.02
C PHE A 345 -32.67 20.43 -5.40
N GLY A 346 -33.54 20.84 -4.47
CA GLY A 346 -34.46 21.96 -4.65
C GLY A 346 -33.78 23.34 -4.69
N SER A 347 -32.62 23.49 -4.06
CA SER A 347 -31.88 24.76 -3.96
C SER A 347 -30.75 24.93 -4.97
N VAL A 348 -30.29 23.84 -5.61
CA VAL A 348 -29.32 23.92 -6.72
C VAL A 348 -30.00 24.55 -7.94
N GLU A 349 -29.60 25.78 -8.29
CA GLU A 349 -30.02 26.43 -9.53
C GLU A 349 -29.54 25.64 -10.76
N PRO A 350 -30.35 25.56 -11.83
CA PRO A 350 -29.91 24.95 -13.08
C PRO A 350 -28.76 25.76 -13.68
N SER A 351 -27.53 25.23 -13.60
CA SER A 351 -26.37 25.83 -14.25
C SER A 351 -26.48 25.68 -15.76
N ALA A 352 -26.16 26.74 -16.51
CA ALA A 352 -26.11 26.72 -17.97
C ALA A 352 -25.24 25.56 -18.51
N PRO A 353 -25.60 24.95 -19.66
CA PRO A 353 -24.84 23.85 -20.24
C PRO A 353 -23.41 24.30 -20.54
N ALA A 354 -22.44 23.59 -19.97
CA ALA A 354 -21.03 23.78 -20.31
C ALA A 354 -20.86 23.55 -21.82
N SER A 355 -20.32 24.55 -22.52
CA SER A 355 -19.98 24.43 -23.93
C SER A 355 -18.90 23.36 -24.12
N PRO A 356 -18.91 22.60 -25.25
CA PRO A 356 -17.86 21.64 -25.54
C PRO A 356 -16.51 22.35 -25.62
N PRO A 357 -15.44 21.86 -24.98
CA PRO A 357 -14.14 22.49 -25.07
C PRO A 357 -13.60 22.38 -26.50
N ALA A 358 -13.06 23.51 -26.98
CA ALA A 358 -12.37 23.62 -28.26
C ALA A 358 -11.11 22.75 -28.30
N GLU A 359 -10.81 22.19 -29.48
CA GLU A 359 -9.57 21.45 -29.75
C GLU A 359 -8.34 22.29 -29.34
N PRO A 360 -7.47 21.83 -28.41
CA PRO A 360 -6.23 22.50 -28.13
C PRO A 360 -5.19 22.16 -29.20
N ALA A 361 -4.56 23.21 -29.71
CA ALA A 361 -3.45 23.16 -30.63
C ALA A 361 -2.29 22.30 -30.08
N ALA A 362 -1.63 21.60 -31.01
CA ALA A 362 -0.42 20.83 -30.77
C ALA A 362 0.65 21.68 -30.05
N GLY A 363 0.85 21.40 -28.77
CA GLY A 363 1.83 22.07 -27.91
C GLY A 363 2.46 21.05 -26.97
N GLU A 364 3.71 20.70 -27.30
CA GLU A 364 4.73 19.96 -26.56
C GLU A 364 4.31 19.05 -25.39
N ALA A 365 4.49 17.75 -25.66
CA ALA A 365 4.31 16.62 -24.77
C ALA A 365 5.12 16.75 -23.45
N ALA A 366 4.41 16.70 -22.33
CA ALA A 366 4.99 16.39 -21.03
C ALA A 366 4.71 14.92 -20.69
N GLN A 367 5.75 14.08 -20.74
CA GLN A 367 5.75 12.71 -20.25
C GLN A 367 5.57 12.69 -18.72
N VAL A 368 4.54 12.02 -18.19
CA VAL A 368 4.51 11.59 -16.77
C VAL A 368 3.77 10.24 -16.67
N LEU A 369 4.36 9.13 -17.17
CA LEU A 369 5.02 8.14 -16.28
C LEU A 369 4.86 8.54 -14.80
N GLY A 370 4.20 7.73 -13.95
CA GLY A 370 4.41 7.91 -12.50
C GLY A 370 5.91 7.94 -12.28
N GLU A 371 6.44 9.08 -11.82
CA GLU A 371 7.81 9.48 -12.20
C GLU A 371 8.75 8.29 -12.03
N PRO A 372 9.45 7.85 -13.11
CA PRO A 372 10.43 6.79 -12.98
C PRO A 372 11.32 7.17 -11.81
N PRO A 373 11.69 6.22 -10.93
CA PRO A 373 12.45 6.54 -9.73
C PRO A 373 13.63 7.40 -10.15
N VAL A 374 13.73 8.59 -9.57
CA VAL A 374 14.74 9.55 -9.98
C VAL A 374 16.08 8.93 -9.66
N ARG A 375 16.89 8.72 -10.69
CA ARG A 375 18.21 8.13 -10.55
C ARG A 375 19.18 9.26 -10.27
N VAL A 376 19.65 9.31 -9.03
CA VAL A 376 20.67 10.27 -8.61
C VAL A 376 22.01 9.55 -8.58
N PRO A 377 23.06 10.08 -9.25
CA PRO A 377 24.41 9.53 -9.11
C PRO A 377 24.81 9.41 -7.64
N ALA A 378 25.40 8.27 -7.27
CA ALA A 378 25.68 7.97 -5.87
C ALA A 378 26.65 8.97 -5.22
N ASP A 379 27.63 9.45 -5.99
CA ASP A 379 28.61 10.47 -5.59
C ASP A 379 27.95 11.85 -5.37
N VAL A 380 26.99 12.22 -6.22
CA VAL A 380 26.19 13.43 -6.04
C VAL A 380 25.36 13.33 -4.78
N LEU A 381 24.68 12.20 -4.56
CA LEU A 381 23.84 11.99 -3.38
C LEU A 381 24.67 11.99 -2.09
N GLU A 382 25.83 11.33 -2.09
CA GLU A 382 26.76 11.29 -0.96
C GLU A 382 27.30 12.70 -0.64
N THR A 383 27.78 13.44 -1.64
CA THR A 383 28.29 14.81 -1.46
C THR A 383 27.21 15.73 -0.91
N TRP A 384 26.02 15.72 -1.51
CA TRP A 384 24.89 16.53 -1.08
C TRP A 384 24.44 16.19 0.35
N THR A 385 24.48 14.92 0.73
CA THR A 385 24.16 14.49 2.11
C THR A 385 25.10 15.12 3.12
N ALA A 386 26.39 15.16 2.84
CA ALA A 386 27.37 15.81 3.71
C ALA A 386 27.10 17.32 3.81
N GLU A 387 26.84 17.98 2.68
CA GLU A 387 26.51 19.42 2.65
C GLU A 387 25.25 19.77 3.45
N VAL A 388 24.21 18.94 3.39
CA VAL A 388 22.97 19.11 4.17
C VAL A 388 23.26 18.99 5.67
N LEU A 389 24.04 17.98 6.08
CA LEU A 389 24.41 17.79 7.48
C LEU A 389 25.26 18.95 8.00
N GLU A 390 26.23 19.43 7.22
CA GLU A 390 27.02 20.60 7.55
C GLU A 390 26.16 21.86 7.70
N ALA A 391 25.17 22.04 6.81
CA ALA A 391 24.25 23.17 6.86
C ALA A 391 23.40 23.21 8.15
N VAL A 392 23.14 22.05 8.76
CA VAL A 392 22.45 21.95 10.07
C VAL A 392 23.42 21.88 11.26
N GLY A 393 24.69 22.22 11.04
CA GLY A 393 25.69 22.41 12.08
C GLY A 393 26.53 21.18 12.43
N VAL A 394 26.35 20.05 11.71
CA VAL A 394 27.18 18.86 11.93
C VAL A 394 28.62 19.13 11.46
N ARG A 395 29.60 18.72 12.26
CA ARG A 395 31.03 18.82 11.90
C ARG A 395 31.32 18.17 10.52
N PRO A 396 32.18 18.76 9.66
CA PRO A 396 32.45 18.23 8.32
C PRO A 396 33.01 16.80 8.25
N SER A 397 33.82 16.36 9.22
CA SER A 397 34.23 14.95 9.31
C SER A 397 33.03 14.04 9.56
N HIS A 398 32.16 14.40 10.51
CA HIS A 398 30.98 13.63 10.87
C HIS A 398 29.92 13.58 9.77
N ALA A 399 29.76 14.67 9.03
CA ALA A 399 28.89 14.74 7.87
C ALA A 399 29.34 13.76 6.79
N ARG A 400 30.64 13.72 6.48
CA ARG A 400 31.24 12.77 5.52
C ARG A 400 31.07 11.31 5.96
N ASP A 401 31.35 11.00 7.22
CA ASP A 401 31.18 9.63 7.74
C ASP A 401 29.72 9.17 7.64
N THR A 402 28.78 10.07 7.97
CA THR A 402 27.35 9.78 7.85
C THR A 402 26.95 9.56 6.40
N ALA A 403 27.31 10.48 5.50
CA ALA A 403 27.02 10.37 4.08
C ALA A 403 27.52 9.08 3.46
N ARG A 404 28.77 8.70 3.78
CA ARG A 404 29.41 7.45 3.33
C ARG A 404 28.62 6.21 3.75
N VAL A 405 28.16 6.15 5.00
CA VAL A 405 27.40 5.00 5.51
C VAL A 405 26.00 4.92 4.88
N LEU A 406 25.32 6.06 4.69
CA LEU A 406 24.04 6.07 3.97
C LEU A 406 24.21 5.67 2.51
N ALA A 407 25.25 6.17 1.83
CA ALA A 407 25.58 5.81 0.47
C ALA A 407 25.90 4.31 0.32
N TYR A 408 26.62 3.71 1.29
CA TYR A 408 26.82 2.26 1.32
C TYR A 408 25.50 1.50 1.35
N ALA A 409 24.56 1.92 2.20
CA ALA A 409 23.26 1.27 2.34
C ALA A 409 22.43 1.40 1.05
N ASP A 410 22.36 2.59 0.47
CA ASP A 410 21.69 2.85 -0.80
C ASP A 410 22.31 2.05 -1.94
N LEU A 411 23.63 2.04 -2.08
CA LEU A 411 24.30 1.26 -3.12
C LEU A 411 24.05 -0.25 -2.92
N SER A 412 23.95 -0.72 -1.68
CA SER A 412 23.74 -2.14 -1.35
C SER A 412 22.28 -2.61 -1.46
N GLY A 413 21.34 -1.71 -1.82
CA GLY A 413 19.90 -2.01 -1.87
C GLY A 413 19.30 -2.25 -0.48
N ILE A 414 19.78 -1.51 0.51
CA ILE A 414 19.30 -1.48 1.90
C ILE A 414 18.65 -0.11 2.15
N ASP A 415 17.64 0.19 1.33
CA ASP A 415 17.01 1.52 1.23
C ASP A 415 16.41 2.01 2.56
N SER A 416 16.11 1.09 3.50
CA SER A 416 15.61 1.42 4.84
C SER A 416 16.64 2.05 5.78
N HIS A 417 17.93 2.02 5.42
CA HIS A 417 19.04 2.58 6.20
C HIS A 417 19.94 3.51 5.37
N GLY A 418 19.50 3.89 4.17
CA GLY A 418 20.18 4.84 3.30
C GLY A 418 19.62 6.26 3.40
N ILE A 419 19.65 7.01 2.30
CA ILE A 419 19.33 8.44 2.27
C ILE A 419 17.92 8.78 2.76
N ALA A 420 16.98 7.84 2.66
CA ALA A 420 15.61 8.00 3.15
C ALA A 420 15.54 8.31 4.67
N ARG A 421 16.61 8.03 5.42
CA ARG A 421 16.71 8.37 6.86
C ARG A 421 17.21 9.79 7.13
N LEU A 422 17.76 10.50 6.14
CA LEU A 422 18.35 11.83 6.32
C LEU A 422 17.37 12.84 6.97
N PRO A 423 16.09 12.92 6.57
CA PRO A 423 15.14 13.81 7.25
C PRO A 423 14.96 13.50 8.74
N ALA A 424 15.04 12.23 9.14
CA ALA A 424 14.94 11.83 10.54
C ALA A 424 16.17 12.26 11.36
N TYR A 425 17.38 12.17 10.77
CA TYR A 425 18.59 12.66 11.42
C TYR A 425 18.58 14.18 11.58
N VAL A 426 18.23 14.91 10.51
CA VAL A 426 18.12 16.38 10.57
C VAL A 426 17.06 16.81 11.58
N GLY A 427 15.91 16.12 11.63
CA GLY A 427 14.88 16.40 12.63
C GLY A 427 15.35 16.16 14.07
N ALA A 428 16.09 15.08 14.34
CA ALA A 428 16.65 14.79 15.66
C ALA A 428 17.77 15.76 16.08
N ILE A 429 18.53 16.27 15.11
CA ILE A 429 19.47 17.37 15.32
C ILE A 429 18.73 18.65 15.70
N GLY A 430 17.66 18.99 14.98
CA GLY A 430 16.86 20.19 15.24
C GLY A 430 16.19 20.21 16.62
N THR A 431 15.98 19.05 17.26
CA THR A 431 15.46 18.97 18.64
C THR A 431 16.54 19.01 19.73
N GLY A 432 17.82 18.95 19.36
CA GLY A 432 18.95 18.88 20.28
C GLY A 432 19.15 17.50 20.94
N VAL A 433 18.43 16.47 20.49
CA VAL A 433 18.55 15.09 20.98
C VAL A 433 19.83 14.42 20.47
N VAL A 434 20.36 14.90 19.36
CA VAL A 434 21.65 14.50 18.78
C VAL A 434 22.59 15.70 18.80
N ALA A 435 23.79 15.53 19.37
CA ALA A 435 24.83 16.54 19.35
C ALA A 435 25.42 16.69 17.93
N VAL A 436 25.67 17.94 17.53
CA VAL A 436 26.21 18.28 16.19
C VAL A 436 27.71 18.56 16.20
N ASP A 437 28.25 18.93 17.36
CA ASP A 437 29.65 19.25 17.58
C ASP A 437 30.19 18.48 18.80
N GLY A 438 31.51 18.33 18.85
CA GLY A 438 32.22 17.40 19.72
C GLY A 438 33.01 16.38 18.91
N GLU A 439 33.68 15.46 19.59
CA GLU A 439 34.44 14.35 18.98
C GLU A 439 34.24 13.10 19.83
N PRO A 440 34.02 11.92 19.24
CA PRO A 440 34.00 10.67 20.00
C PRO A 440 35.37 10.43 20.64
N SER A 441 35.39 10.03 21.91
CA SER A 441 36.64 9.88 22.68
C SER A 441 36.82 8.46 23.19
N VAL A 442 38.06 7.96 23.18
CA VAL A 442 38.42 6.71 23.86
C VAL A 442 38.32 6.94 25.37
N HIS A 443 37.34 6.33 26.01
CA HIS A 443 37.08 6.43 27.43
C HIS A 443 38.00 5.52 28.26
N SER A 444 38.24 4.31 27.77
CA SER A 444 39.20 3.38 28.37
C SER A 444 39.95 2.60 27.28
N ASP A 445 41.23 2.35 27.53
CA ASP A 445 42.13 1.59 26.67
C ASP A 445 42.71 0.42 27.45
N GLY A 446 42.41 -0.79 27.00
CA GLY A 446 42.90 -2.06 27.56
C GLY A 446 43.80 -2.82 26.60
N GLY A 447 44.49 -2.15 25.68
CA GLY A 447 45.31 -2.78 24.65
C GLY A 447 44.47 -3.27 23.49
N ALA A 448 44.17 -4.58 23.44
CA ALA A 448 43.35 -5.16 22.38
C ALA A 448 41.85 -4.77 22.48
N VAL A 449 41.44 -4.22 23.64
CA VAL A 449 40.07 -3.79 23.91
C VAL A 449 40.02 -2.28 24.15
N ALA A 450 38.93 -1.61 23.77
CA ALA A 450 38.67 -0.22 24.13
C ALA A 450 37.17 0.09 24.28
N LEU A 451 36.86 1.17 24.99
CA LEU A 451 35.52 1.74 25.07
C LEU A 451 35.55 3.16 24.51
N VAL A 452 34.69 3.45 23.54
CA VAL A 452 34.48 4.78 22.97
C VAL A 452 33.22 5.40 23.57
N ASP A 453 33.31 6.66 23.97
CA ASP A 453 32.17 7.49 24.35
C ASP A 453 31.76 8.34 23.15
N GLY A 454 30.51 8.18 22.71
CA GLY A 454 29.96 8.85 21.54
C GLY A 454 29.47 10.26 21.79
N HIS A 455 29.39 10.71 23.06
CA HIS A 455 28.93 12.06 23.42
C HIS A 455 27.61 12.49 22.78
N ASP A 456 26.69 11.54 22.62
CA ASP A 456 25.35 11.75 22.03
C ASP A 456 25.38 12.26 20.58
N LEU A 457 26.51 12.08 19.88
CA LEU A 457 26.69 12.41 18.47
C LEU A 457 25.90 11.44 17.56
N LEU A 458 25.88 11.74 16.26
CA LEU A 458 25.41 10.80 15.23
C LEU A 458 26.18 9.47 15.34
N GLY A 459 25.48 8.34 15.25
CA GLY A 459 26.10 7.03 15.43
C GLY A 459 27.14 6.68 14.37
N HIS A 460 27.01 7.24 13.17
CA HIS A 460 27.89 6.98 12.03
C HIS A 460 29.36 7.41 12.28
N PRO A 461 29.66 8.66 12.66
CA PRO A 461 31.03 9.05 13.02
C PRO A 461 31.52 8.36 14.29
N VAL A 462 30.66 8.16 15.29
CA VAL A 462 31.04 7.45 16.53
C VAL A 462 31.50 6.03 16.21
N THR A 463 30.78 5.32 15.35
CA THR A 463 31.10 3.94 14.97
C THR A 463 32.28 3.89 14.01
N THR A 464 32.46 4.90 13.14
CA THR A 464 33.65 5.05 12.31
C THR A 464 34.90 5.23 13.18
N ARG A 465 34.84 6.07 14.22
CA ARG A 465 35.93 6.20 15.18
C ARG A 465 36.24 4.88 15.90
N ALA A 466 35.20 4.15 16.32
CA ALA A 466 35.36 2.84 16.96
C ALA A 466 35.97 1.80 16.01
N PHE A 467 35.60 1.85 14.73
CA PHE A 467 36.18 1.02 13.68
C PHE A 467 37.67 1.29 13.48
N ASP A 468 38.08 2.56 13.39
CA ASP A 468 39.50 2.92 13.26
C ASP A 468 40.32 2.40 14.44
N GLU A 469 39.79 2.58 15.67
CA GLU A 469 40.40 2.05 16.90
C GLU A 469 40.49 0.52 16.89
N ALA A 470 39.50 -0.17 16.33
CA ALA A 470 39.50 -1.63 16.20
C ALA A 470 40.52 -2.10 15.16
N VAL A 471 40.64 -1.41 14.01
CA VAL A 471 41.63 -1.73 12.97
C VAL A 471 43.06 -1.55 13.49
N GLU A 472 43.34 -0.44 14.18
CA GLU A 472 44.66 -0.19 14.77
C GLU A 472 45.04 -1.31 15.75
N ARG A 473 44.11 -1.68 16.64
CA ARG A 473 44.32 -2.75 17.63
C ARG A 473 44.43 -4.12 16.99
N ALA A 474 43.63 -4.42 15.97
CA ALA A 474 43.74 -5.68 15.22
C ALA A 474 45.13 -5.82 14.60
N ARG A 475 45.65 -4.77 13.97
CA ARG A 475 47.00 -4.79 13.40
C ARG A 475 48.08 -4.92 14.46
N ARG A 476 47.88 -4.37 15.66
CA ARG A 476 48.87 -4.40 16.74
C ARG A 476 48.85 -5.72 17.53
N TYR A 477 47.66 -6.18 17.91
CA TYR A 477 47.43 -7.25 18.87
C TYR A 477 46.76 -8.49 18.26
N GLY A 478 46.38 -8.44 16.99
CA GLY A 478 45.65 -9.49 16.26
C GLY A 478 44.14 -9.40 16.36
N VAL A 479 43.62 -8.76 17.40
CA VAL A 479 42.21 -8.42 17.53
C VAL A 479 42.08 -7.01 18.12
N GLY A 480 41.12 -6.25 17.60
CA GLY A 480 40.63 -5.03 18.19
C GLY A 480 39.16 -5.21 18.53
N TRP A 481 38.82 -5.10 19.81
CA TRP A 481 37.45 -5.20 20.30
C TRP A 481 37.05 -3.86 20.91
N VAL A 482 36.13 -3.16 20.28
CA VAL A 482 35.77 -1.80 20.66
C VAL A 482 34.27 -1.70 20.92
N ASN A 483 33.92 -1.40 22.17
CA ASN A 483 32.56 -1.09 22.57
C ASN A 483 32.31 0.42 22.45
N VAL A 484 31.05 0.80 22.24
CA VAL A 484 30.59 2.19 22.16
C VAL A 484 29.44 2.40 23.12
N ARG A 485 29.42 3.52 23.86
CA ARG A 485 28.27 4.01 24.63
C ARG A 485 27.88 5.43 24.21
N ARG A 486 26.70 5.90 24.63
CA ARG A 486 26.23 7.28 24.37
C ARG A 486 26.28 7.64 22.89
N SER A 487 25.76 6.75 22.07
CA SER A 487 25.66 6.93 20.63
C SER A 487 24.20 7.05 20.20
N SER A 488 24.00 7.15 18.89
CA SER A 488 22.69 7.11 18.24
C SER A 488 22.71 6.10 17.09
N HIS A 489 21.65 6.06 16.28
CA HIS A 489 21.56 5.12 15.15
C HIS A 489 22.74 5.27 14.18
N HIS A 490 23.46 4.18 13.89
CA HIS A 490 24.70 4.18 13.09
C HIS A 490 24.55 3.72 11.63
N GLY A 491 23.33 3.53 11.13
CA GLY A 491 23.10 3.06 9.77
C GLY A 491 23.27 1.54 9.64
N ALA A 492 23.59 1.06 8.43
CA ALA A 492 23.78 -0.37 8.17
C ALA A 492 25.11 -0.88 8.75
N SER A 493 25.06 -1.83 9.69
CA SER A 493 26.24 -2.48 10.30
C SER A 493 27.18 -3.10 9.25
N GLY A 494 26.60 -3.58 8.14
CA GLY A 494 27.34 -4.15 7.01
C GLY A 494 28.42 -3.22 6.44
N CYS A 495 28.28 -1.90 6.57
CA CYS A 495 29.26 -0.92 6.07
C CYS A 495 30.63 -1.13 6.71
N TYR A 496 30.68 -1.16 8.05
CA TYR A 496 31.92 -1.24 8.82
C TYR A 496 32.65 -2.57 8.61
N VAL A 497 31.90 -3.67 8.56
CA VAL A 497 32.50 -5.01 8.36
C VAL A 497 32.91 -5.24 6.91
N HIS A 498 32.23 -4.61 5.95
CA HIS A 498 32.65 -4.58 4.55
C HIS A 498 33.99 -3.83 4.41
N ASP A 499 34.16 -2.71 5.10
CA ASP A 499 35.42 -1.96 5.09
C ASP A 499 36.56 -2.75 5.75
N ALA A 500 36.32 -3.44 6.87
CA ALA A 500 37.29 -4.36 7.46
C ALA A 500 37.77 -5.38 6.41
N ALA A 501 36.83 -6.04 5.73
CA ALA A 501 37.13 -7.07 4.74
C ALA A 501 37.89 -6.52 3.52
N ARG A 502 37.62 -5.29 3.09
CA ARG A 502 38.40 -4.62 2.04
C ARG A 502 39.82 -4.29 2.46
N LEU A 503 40.07 -4.14 3.76
CA LEU A 503 41.42 -4.00 4.32
C LEU A 503 42.12 -5.36 4.53
N GLY A 504 41.50 -6.48 4.12
CA GLY A 504 42.02 -7.83 4.34
C GLY A 504 41.80 -8.35 5.76
N LEU A 505 40.95 -7.69 6.55
CA LEU A 505 40.67 -8.02 7.94
C LEU A 505 39.28 -8.67 8.07
N VAL A 506 39.04 -9.44 9.13
CA VAL A 506 37.69 -9.95 9.46
C VAL A 506 37.01 -8.96 10.39
N GLY A 507 35.80 -8.52 10.05
CA GLY A 507 35.04 -7.56 10.86
C GLY A 507 33.76 -8.18 11.43
N LEU A 508 33.42 -7.84 12.66
CA LEU A 508 32.11 -8.08 13.27
C LEU A 508 31.59 -6.77 13.85
N ALA A 509 30.31 -6.45 13.60
CA ALA A 509 29.68 -5.26 14.13
C ALA A 509 28.27 -5.55 14.64
N GLY A 510 27.85 -4.89 15.71
CA GLY A 510 26.51 -5.03 16.24
C GLY A 510 26.06 -3.79 17.02
N THR A 511 24.76 -3.65 17.20
CA THR A 511 24.16 -2.57 17.97
C THR A 511 22.92 -3.04 18.69
N ASN A 512 22.65 -2.52 19.88
CA ASN A 512 21.30 -2.59 20.45
C ASN A 512 20.42 -1.48 19.89
N THR A 513 19.10 -1.62 20.05
CA THR A 513 18.09 -0.67 19.56
C THR A 513 16.91 -0.61 20.54
N GLY A 514 16.04 0.39 20.40
CA GLY A 514 14.84 0.51 21.22
C GLY A 514 13.91 -0.71 21.10
N PRO A 515 13.10 -0.99 22.14
CA PRO A 515 12.37 -2.25 22.27
C PRO A 515 11.25 -2.38 21.23
N VAL A 516 11.34 -3.40 20.39
CA VAL A 516 10.30 -3.76 19.40
C VAL A 516 10.09 -5.27 19.26
N VAL A 517 10.98 -6.10 19.81
CA VAL A 517 10.95 -7.57 19.74
C VAL A 517 10.60 -8.15 21.10
N ALA A 518 9.66 -9.11 21.12
CA ALA A 518 9.32 -9.87 22.30
C ALA A 518 10.32 -11.02 22.53
N PRO A 519 10.89 -11.17 23.74
CA PRO A 519 11.63 -12.38 24.12
C PRO A 519 10.80 -13.66 23.88
N ALA A 520 11.47 -14.78 23.64
CA ALA A 520 10.74 -16.03 23.40
C ALA A 520 9.87 -16.40 24.62
N GLY A 521 8.56 -16.54 24.38
CA GLY A 521 7.56 -16.81 25.42
C GLY A 521 6.94 -15.56 26.06
N ALA A 522 7.36 -14.35 25.68
CA ALA A 522 6.75 -13.10 26.12
C ALA A 522 5.77 -12.54 25.06
N ALA A 523 4.79 -11.75 25.53
CA ALA A 523 3.81 -11.06 24.69
C ALA A 523 4.18 -9.58 24.40
N ARG A 524 5.18 -9.05 25.10
CA ARG A 524 5.53 -7.62 25.08
C ARG A 524 6.96 -7.41 24.58
N PRO A 525 7.22 -6.31 23.86
CA PRO A 525 8.57 -6.01 23.39
C PRO A 525 9.48 -5.67 24.58
N TYR A 526 10.73 -6.14 24.50
CA TYR A 526 11.76 -5.83 25.49
C TYR A 526 13.11 -5.57 24.84
N LEU A 527 13.46 -6.35 23.82
CA LEU A 527 14.70 -6.17 23.06
C LEU A 527 14.42 -5.41 21.77
N GLY A 528 15.45 -4.78 21.23
CA GLY A 528 15.41 -4.23 19.89
C GLY A 528 15.57 -5.29 18.80
N THR A 529 15.66 -4.85 17.54
CA THR A 529 16.00 -5.73 16.40
C THR A 529 17.45 -6.22 16.43
N ASN A 530 18.28 -5.56 17.25
CA ASN A 530 19.64 -5.95 17.66
C ASN A 530 20.48 -6.62 16.57
N PRO A 531 20.78 -5.91 15.47
CA PRO A 531 21.45 -6.52 14.33
C PRO A 531 22.90 -6.92 14.63
N LEU A 532 23.36 -7.94 13.90
CA LEU A 532 24.73 -8.43 13.90
C LEU A 532 25.22 -8.59 12.46
N ALA A 533 26.42 -8.10 12.18
CA ALA A 533 27.07 -8.21 10.89
C ALA A 533 28.46 -8.86 11.00
N LEU A 534 28.85 -9.60 9.96
CA LEU A 534 30.17 -10.24 9.79
C LEU A 534 30.66 -9.99 8.36
N GLY A 535 31.91 -9.52 8.25
CA GLY A 535 32.62 -9.29 7.00
C GLY A 535 33.88 -10.13 6.93
N VAL A 536 34.07 -10.85 5.81
CA VAL A 536 35.23 -11.74 5.60
C VAL A 536 35.84 -11.49 4.22
N PRO A 537 37.17 -11.33 4.10
CA PRO A 537 37.83 -11.22 2.81
C PRO A 537 37.73 -12.54 2.02
N VAL A 538 37.47 -12.44 0.73
CA VAL A 538 37.35 -13.58 -0.18
C VAL A 538 38.28 -13.38 -1.37
N ALA A 539 39.10 -14.38 -1.70
CA ALA A 539 40.04 -14.26 -2.80
C ALA A 539 39.30 -14.15 -4.15
N GLY A 540 39.65 -13.14 -4.94
CA GLY A 540 39.19 -12.99 -6.33
C GLY A 540 37.75 -12.49 -6.51
N GLU A 541 37.02 -12.17 -5.44
CA GLU A 541 35.67 -11.61 -5.51
C GLU A 541 35.38 -10.60 -4.39
N GLU A 542 34.20 -9.99 -4.42
CA GLU A 542 33.74 -9.08 -3.36
C GLU A 542 33.67 -9.81 -1.99
N PRO A 543 33.94 -9.10 -0.87
CA PRO A 543 33.85 -9.69 0.45
C PRO A 543 32.51 -10.35 0.76
N LEU A 544 32.55 -11.42 1.56
CA LEU A 544 31.35 -11.93 2.20
C LEU A 544 30.90 -10.94 3.26
N VAL A 545 29.66 -10.48 3.16
CA VAL A 545 29.02 -9.62 4.17
C VAL A 545 27.69 -10.26 4.56
N PHE A 546 27.64 -10.74 5.79
CA PHE A 546 26.41 -11.13 6.45
C PHE A 546 25.95 -9.97 7.33
N ASP A 547 24.72 -9.48 7.15
CA ASP A 547 24.15 -8.38 7.91
C ASP A 547 22.66 -8.65 8.12
N MET A 548 22.25 -8.89 9.37
CA MET A 548 20.87 -9.24 9.69
C MET A 548 20.41 -8.68 11.04
N ALA A 549 19.11 -8.39 11.13
CA ALA A 549 18.42 -8.27 12.41
C ALA A 549 18.26 -9.65 13.06
N THR A 550 18.17 -9.71 14.40
CA THR A 550 17.88 -10.95 15.13
C THR A 550 16.38 -11.24 15.26
N SER A 551 15.53 -10.35 14.73
CA SER A 551 14.09 -10.55 14.58
C SER A 551 13.75 -11.37 13.33
N ALA A 552 12.57 -12.01 13.30
CA ALA A 552 12.07 -12.75 12.14
C ALA A 552 11.96 -11.87 10.88
N VAL A 553 11.76 -10.57 11.09
CA VAL A 553 11.64 -9.56 10.04
C VAL A 553 12.17 -8.21 10.53
N ALA A 554 12.67 -7.38 9.61
CA ALA A 554 13.02 -5.99 9.92
C ALA A 554 11.77 -5.15 10.22
N ALA A 555 11.85 -4.23 11.19
CA ALA A 555 10.74 -3.35 11.58
C ALA A 555 10.19 -2.53 10.40
N GLY A 556 11.06 -2.05 9.49
CA GLY A 556 10.63 -1.32 8.31
C GLY A 556 9.69 -2.10 7.38
N LYS A 557 9.74 -3.45 7.35
CA LYS A 557 8.76 -4.24 6.59
C LYS A 557 7.37 -4.24 7.23
N PHE A 558 7.29 -4.11 8.55
CA PHE A 558 6.04 -3.87 9.27
C PHE A 558 5.50 -2.47 9.04
N GLU A 559 6.35 -1.44 9.10
CA GLU A 559 5.97 -0.05 8.80
C GLU A 559 5.42 0.05 7.37
N ILE A 560 6.08 -0.62 6.42
CA ILE A 560 5.58 -0.78 5.05
C ILE A 560 4.21 -1.44 5.12
N ALA A 561 4.06 -2.66 5.64
CA ALA A 561 2.78 -3.38 5.66
C ALA A 561 1.64 -2.58 6.34
N LEU A 562 1.93 -1.86 7.43
CA LEU A 562 1.01 -0.98 8.14
C LEU A 562 0.56 0.18 7.27
N ARG A 563 1.51 0.92 6.67
CA ARG A 563 1.21 1.96 5.68
C ARG A 563 0.46 1.39 4.50
N LEU A 564 0.76 0.14 4.12
CA LEU A 564 0.13 -0.54 3.00
C LEU A 564 -1.25 -1.13 3.30
N GLY A 565 -1.70 -1.16 4.56
CA GLY A 565 -2.90 -1.88 4.97
C GLY A 565 -2.88 -3.37 4.57
N LYS A 566 -1.69 -3.96 4.39
CA LYS A 566 -1.53 -5.36 3.94
C LYS A 566 -1.26 -6.28 5.11
N PRO A 567 -1.76 -7.53 5.09
CA PRO A 567 -1.37 -8.49 6.10
C PRO A 567 0.13 -8.83 6.00
N VAL A 568 0.75 -9.07 7.15
CA VAL A 568 2.09 -9.65 7.29
C VAL A 568 2.00 -11.18 7.43
N PRO A 569 3.03 -11.93 7.00
CA PRO A 569 3.09 -13.37 7.24
C PRO A 569 3.01 -13.75 8.73
N LEU A 570 2.33 -14.85 9.03
CA LEU A 570 2.33 -15.43 10.37
C LEU A 570 3.76 -15.77 10.82
N GLY A 571 4.05 -15.47 12.08
CA GLY A 571 5.39 -15.64 12.66
C GLY A 571 6.27 -14.40 12.55
N TRP A 572 5.80 -13.31 11.95
CA TRP A 572 6.50 -12.02 11.99
C TRP A 572 6.23 -11.23 13.28
N GLY A 573 5.02 -11.30 13.83
CA GLY A 573 4.65 -10.58 15.04
C GLY A 573 3.45 -11.15 15.77
N VAL A 574 3.20 -10.59 16.95
CA VAL A 574 2.10 -10.92 17.86
C VAL A 574 1.36 -9.65 18.28
N ASP A 575 0.09 -9.78 18.62
CA ASP A 575 -0.72 -8.69 19.19
C ASP A 575 -0.35 -8.38 20.66
N ALA A 576 -1.07 -7.45 21.28
CA ALA A 576 -0.86 -7.04 22.67
C ALA A 576 -1.01 -8.17 23.71
N GLU A 577 -1.72 -9.23 23.37
CA GLU A 577 -1.95 -10.41 24.21
C GLU A 577 -0.97 -11.55 23.90
N GLY A 578 -0.09 -11.38 22.91
CA GLY A 578 0.91 -12.37 22.50
C GLY A 578 0.37 -13.40 21.51
N ARG A 579 -0.78 -13.16 20.88
CA ARG A 579 -1.35 -14.06 19.87
C ARG A 579 -0.73 -13.77 18.50
N PRO A 580 -0.36 -14.80 17.70
CA PRO A 580 0.13 -14.60 16.34
C PRO A 580 -0.87 -13.81 15.51
N THR A 581 -0.39 -12.81 14.77
CA THR A 581 -1.24 -11.94 13.95
C THR A 581 -0.66 -11.75 12.56
N THR A 582 -1.54 -11.62 11.58
CA THR A 582 -1.21 -11.13 10.24
C THR A 582 -1.54 -9.65 10.09
N ASP A 583 -2.21 -9.02 11.07
CA ASP A 583 -2.52 -7.60 11.02
C ASP A 583 -1.33 -6.78 11.55
N PRO A 584 -0.65 -5.98 10.71
CA PRO A 584 0.41 -5.10 11.18
C PRO A 584 -0.09 -4.05 12.19
N ALA A 585 -1.36 -3.65 12.15
CA ALA A 585 -1.95 -2.67 13.09
C ALA A 585 -2.02 -3.22 14.52
N ALA A 586 -2.23 -4.53 14.68
CA ALA A 586 -2.18 -5.21 15.98
C ALA A 586 -0.77 -5.22 16.61
N VAL A 587 0.28 -5.14 15.78
CA VAL A 587 1.67 -5.01 16.25
C VAL A 587 2.00 -3.54 16.52
N PHE A 588 1.86 -2.69 15.52
CA PHE A 588 2.00 -1.24 15.60
C PHE A 588 0.78 -0.56 14.98
N PRO A 589 -0.01 0.30 15.67
CA PRO A 589 0.15 0.88 17.01
C PRO A 589 -0.49 0.05 18.13
N GLY A 590 -1.02 -1.14 17.85
CA GLY A 590 -1.76 -2.01 18.76
C GLY A 590 -1.00 -2.51 20.00
N ARG A 591 0.25 -2.07 20.21
CA ARG A 591 1.12 -2.43 21.35
C ARG A 591 1.49 -3.93 21.40
N GLY A 592 1.50 -4.58 20.25
CA GLY A 592 2.07 -5.91 20.08
C GLY A 592 3.59 -5.88 19.97
N ALA A 593 4.18 -6.93 19.40
CA ALA A 593 5.62 -7.06 19.26
C ALA A 593 6.04 -7.85 18.02
N LEU A 594 7.25 -7.60 17.53
CA LEU A 594 7.92 -8.48 16.56
C LEU A 594 8.35 -9.76 17.26
N LEU A 595 8.41 -10.86 16.50
CA LEU A 595 8.97 -12.11 16.97
C LEU A 595 10.47 -12.24 16.62
N PRO A 596 11.26 -12.96 17.43
CA PRO A 596 12.66 -13.26 17.12
C PRO A 596 12.80 -14.15 15.87
N LEU A 597 14.00 -14.22 15.29
CA LEU A 597 14.30 -15.19 14.23
C LEU A 597 14.00 -16.63 14.69
N GLY A 598 13.26 -17.38 13.88
CA GLY A 598 12.65 -18.65 14.29
C GLY A 598 11.26 -18.49 14.89
N SER A 599 10.70 -17.28 14.92
CA SER A 599 9.32 -16.95 15.28
C SER A 599 8.90 -17.49 16.66
N ASP A 600 8.17 -18.61 16.70
CA ASP A 600 7.54 -19.18 17.88
C ASP A 600 8.32 -20.40 18.42
N ARG A 601 7.77 -21.08 19.42
CA ARG A 601 8.42 -22.25 20.04
C ARG A 601 8.68 -23.38 19.05
N GLU A 602 7.73 -23.66 18.15
CA GLU A 602 7.82 -24.79 17.20
C GLU A 602 8.85 -24.51 16.11
N ARG A 603 8.98 -23.25 15.71
CA ARG A 603 9.95 -22.78 14.71
C ARG A 603 11.30 -22.36 15.30
N SER A 604 11.55 -22.66 16.58
CA SER A 604 12.80 -22.39 17.30
C SER A 604 13.13 -20.91 17.55
N GLY A 605 12.13 -20.07 17.83
CA GLY A 605 12.30 -18.63 18.13
C GLY A 605 13.25 -18.31 19.29
N HIS A 606 13.47 -19.26 20.20
CA HIS A 606 14.49 -19.14 21.26
C HIS A 606 15.91 -18.91 20.71
N LYS A 607 16.21 -19.35 19.48
CA LYS A 607 17.51 -19.12 18.84
C LYS A 607 17.70 -17.66 18.45
N GLY A 608 16.72 -17.06 17.76
CA GLY A 608 16.74 -15.62 17.44
C GLY A 608 16.71 -14.75 18.70
N TYR A 609 15.95 -15.16 19.72
CA TYR A 609 15.94 -14.48 21.01
C TYR A 609 17.34 -14.52 21.66
N GLY A 610 17.96 -15.70 21.72
CA GLY A 610 19.31 -15.87 22.23
C GLY A 610 20.32 -14.98 21.50
N LEU A 611 20.26 -14.91 20.17
CA LEU A 611 21.11 -14.03 19.37
C LEU A 611 20.89 -12.54 19.72
N GLY A 612 19.64 -12.09 19.80
CA GLY A 612 19.31 -10.71 20.14
C GLY A 612 19.78 -10.32 21.55
N LEU A 613 19.67 -11.25 22.51
CA LEU A 613 20.18 -11.08 23.87
C LEU A 613 21.71 -11.03 23.90
N LEU A 614 22.40 -11.88 23.13
CA LEU A 614 23.86 -11.82 23.02
C LEU A 614 24.31 -10.46 22.48
N VAL A 615 23.65 -9.92 21.44
CA VAL A 615 23.96 -8.59 20.93
C VAL A 615 23.73 -7.53 22.02
N GLU A 616 22.63 -7.57 22.77
CA GLU A 616 22.36 -6.63 23.87
C GLU A 616 23.46 -6.68 24.94
N LEU A 617 23.88 -7.88 25.35
CA LEU A 617 24.94 -8.06 26.35
C LEU A 617 26.28 -7.55 25.84
N LEU A 618 26.65 -7.94 24.62
CA LEU A 618 27.95 -7.61 24.03
C LEU A 618 28.07 -6.14 23.64
N THR A 619 26.95 -5.44 23.47
CA THR A 619 26.92 -4.01 23.15
C THR A 619 26.72 -3.19 24.43
N ALA A 620 25.50 -3.13 24.95
CA ALA A 620 25.13 -2.23 26.03
C ALA A 620 25.70 -2.63 27.39
N VAL A 621 25.58 -3.89 27.80
CA VAL A 621 26.03 -4.29 29.14
C VAL A 621 27.55 -4.12 29.28
N LEU A 622 28.32 -4.53 28.27
CA LEU A 622 29.77 -4.35 28.28
C LEU A 622 30.20 -2.87 28.15
N ALA A 623 29.42 -2.05 27.44
CA ALA A 623 29.71 -0.61 27.33
C ALA A 623 29.23 0.20 28.56
N GLY A 624 28.49 -0.42 29.49
CA GLY A 624 27.81 0.26 30.59
C GLY A 624 26.66 1.17 30.12
N GLY A 625 26.09 0.88 28.95
CA GLY A 625 24.96 1.60 28.35
C GLY A 625 23.60 1.04 28.75
N PRO A 626 22.51 1.70 28.35
CA PRO A 626 21.16 1.27 28.69
C PRO A 626 20.74 0.02 27.91
N THR A 627 19.90 -0.80 28.53
CA THR A 627 19.37 -2.03 27.93
C THR A 627 17.86 -1.97 27.73
N GLY A 628 17.35 -2.62 26.68
CA GLY A 628 15.92 -2.80 26.44
C GLY A 628 15.13 -1.48 26.52
N PRO A 629 14.12 -1.33 27.41
CA PRO A 629 13.36 -0.08 27.57
C PRO A 629 14.18 1.16 27.99
N GLY A 630 15.43 0.96 28.44
CA GLY A 630 16.37 2.05 28.70
C GLY A 630 16.83 2.75 27.42
N VAL A 631 16.86 2.04 26.29
CA VAL A 631 17.33 2.56 25.00
C VAL A 631 16.25 3.43 24.37
N GLY A 632 16.63 4.63 23.93
CA GLY A 632 15.74 5.55 23.22
C GLY A 632 15.69 5.30 21.70
N ASN A 633 14.73 5.95 21.05
CA ASN A 633 14.62 5.99 19.59
C ASN A 633 14.89 7.41 19.09
N LEU A 634 15.21 7.56 17.80
CA LEU A 634 15.19 8.87 17.14
C LEU A 634 13.79 9.48 17.26
N THR A 635 13.71 10.72 17.73
CA THR A 635 12.45 11.38 18.06
C THR A 635 12.46 12.84 17.65
N PHE A 636 11.29 13.31 17.22
CA PHE A 636 11.04 14.70 16.81
C PHE A 636 10.47 15.54 17.96
N ARG A 637 10.52 15.03 19.21
CA ARG A 637 10.03 15.74 20.40
C ARG A 637 11.18 16.49 21.09
N SER A 638 11.05 17.81 21.19
CA SER A 638 11.97 18.65 21.97
C SER A 638 11.96 18.25 23.44
N GLY A 639 13.15 18.21 24.06
CA GLY A 639 13.33 17.80 25.46
C GLY A 639 13.31 16.29 25.71
N ALA A 640 13.30 15.45 24.67
CA ALA A 640 13.46 14.00 24.83
C ALA A 640 14.91 13.64 25.22
N ARG A 641 15.07 12.47 25.88
CA ARG A 641 16.41 11.92 26.17
C ARG A 641 17.10 11.47 24.87
N PRO A 642 18.45 11.56 24.78
CA PRO A 642 19.22 10.94 23.71
C PRO A 642 18.89 9.44 23.56
N PRO A 643 19.06 8.85 22.35
CA PRO A 643 18.84 7.43 22.13
C PRO A 643 19.72 6.54 23.01
N ASP A 644 20.96 6.98 23.27
CA ASP A 644 21.95 6.29 24.11
C ASP A 644 22.15 4.82 23.68
N THR A 645 22.17 4.59 22.36
CA THR A 645 22.42 3.27 21.79
C THR A 645 23.89 2.89 21.99
N SER A 646 24.13 1.60 22.16
CA SER A 646 25.47 1.03 22.32
C SER A 646 25.83 0.16 21.13
N HIS A 647 27.11 0.17 20.76
CA HIS A 647 27.62 -0.56 19.60
C HIS A 647 28.82 -1.43 19.97
N LEU A 648 29.12 -2.37 19.10
CA LEU A 648 30.31 -3.21 19.15
C LEU A 648 30.93 -3.23 17.76
N VAL A 649 32.24 -3.01 17.68
CA VAL A 649 33.06 -3.27 16.50
C VAL A 649 34.24 -4.15 16.90
N VAL A 650 34.34 -5.31 16.27
CA VAL A 650 35.47 -6.23 16.44
C VAL A 650 36.14 -6.41 15.09
N VAL A 651 37.46 -6.25 15.06
CA VAL A 651 38.27 -6.49 13.87
C VAL A 651 39.36 -7.49 14.22
N LEU A 652 39.56 -8.50 13.38
CA LEU A 652 40.58 -9.53 13.53
C LEU A 652 41.50 -9.52 12.32
N ASP A 653 42.80 -9.64 12.57
CA ASP A 653 43.82 -9.73 11.54
C ASP A 653 44.14 -11.20 11.21
N PRO A 654 43.71 -11.73 10.03
CA PRO A 654 43.95 -13.11 9.66
C PRO A 654 45.45 -13.48 9.60
N ALA A 655 46.33 -12.51 9.35
CA ALA A 655 47.77 -12.73 9.30
C ALA A 655 48.36 -13.18 10.64
N ARG A 656 47.62 -12.98 11.74
CA ARG A 656 48.00 -13.45 13.08
C ARG A 656 47.62 -14.90 13.34
N LEU A 657 46.74 -15.50 12.53
CA LEU A 657 46.32 -16.89 12.64
C LEU A 657 47.04 -17.81 11.65
N GLY A 658 47.41 -17.30 10.49
CA GLY A 658 48.08 -18.06 9.44
C GLY A 658 48.27 -17.21 8.18
N ASP A 659 48.44 -17.89 7.04
CA ASP A 659 48.57 -17.23 5.75
C ASP A 659 47.22 -16.62 5.28
N PRO A 660 47.11 -15.29 5.17
CA PRO A 660 45.89 -14.62 4.72
C PRO A 660 45.42 -15.05 3.33
N GLU A 661 46.34 -15.35 2.40
CA GLU A 661 45.99 -15.75 1.04
C GLU A 661 45.35 -17.14 1.03
N ALA A 662 45.93 -18.09 1.78
CA ALA A 662 45.34 -19.40 1.98
C ALA A 662 43.97 -19.32 2.68
N ILE A 663 43.80 -18.44 3.66
CA ILE A 663 42.52 -18.22 4.34
C ILE A 663 41.48 -17.66 3.36
N GLY A 664 41.82 -16.62 2.59
CA GLY A 664 40.94 -16.02 1.59
C GLY A 664 40.56 -17.00 0.47
N THR A 665 41.50 -17.85 0.05
CA THR A 665 41.26 -18.95 -0.91
C THR A 665 40.36 -20.03 -0.31
N GLY A 666 40.55 -20.36 0.96
CA GLY A 666 39.69 -21.28 1.70
C GLY A 666 38.25 -20.79 1.77
N ALA A 667 38.05 -19.49 2.05
CA ALA A 667 36.75 -18.85 2.00
C ALA A 667 36.14 -18.93 0.59
N ALA A 668 36.89 -18.53 -0.45
CA ALA A 668 36.42 -18.58 -1.84
C ALA A 668 35.97 -20.00 -2.24
N ARG A 669 36.76 -21.02 -1.89
CA ARG A 669 36.43 -22.43 -2.16
C ARG A 669 35.13 -22.87 -1.47
N LEU A 670 34.95 -22.51 -0.18
CA LEU A 670 33.73 -22.83 0.55
C LEU A 670 32.51 -22.18 -0.11
N LEU A 671 32.59 -20.89 -0.40
CA LEU A 671 31.47 -20.12 -0.98
C LEU A 671 31.12 -20.62 -2.38
N ALA A 672 32.12 -20.90 -3.22
CA ALA A 672 31.92 -21.49 -4.54
C ALA A 672 31.24 -22.87 -4.45
N GLY A 673 31.68 -23.72 -3.51
CA GLY A 673 31.06 -25.02 -3.28
C GLY A 673 29.58 -24.92 -2.88
N LEU A 674 29.21 -23.97 -2.02
CA LEU A 674 27.82 -23.73 -1.64
C LEU A 674 26.96 -23.26 -2.84
N ARG A 675 27.47 -22.34 -3.65
CA ARG A 675 26.77 -21.79 -4.82
C ARG A 675 26.59 -22.82 -5.95
N ALA A 676 27.44 -23.85 -5.99
CA ALA A 676 27.37 -24.93 -6.98
C ALA A 676 26.31 -26.00 -6.64
N LEU A 677 25.69 -25.96 -5.46
CA LEU A 677 24.61 -26.87 -5.10
C LEU A 677 23.37 -26.62 -5.97
N ALA A 678 22.67 -27.70 -6.32
CA ALA A 678 21.43 -27.60 -7.09
C ALA A 678 20.38 -26.76 -6.34
N PRO A 679 19.83 -25.70 -6.97
CA PRO A 679 18.79 -24.91 -6.33
C PRO A 679 17.46 -25.67 -6.31
N VAL A 680 16.62 -25.37 -5.32
CA VAL A 680 15.24 -25.88 -5.27
C VAL A 680 14.39 -25.30 -6.40
N ASP A 681 14.62 -24.01 -6.70
CA ASP A 681 14.01 -23.29 -7.81
C ASP A 681 15.12 -22.87 -8.79
N PRO A 682 15.13 -23.36 -10.03
CA PRO A 682 16.13 -22.99 -11.03
C PRO A 682 16.24 -21.48 -11.29
N GLU A 683 15.17 -20.71 -11.09
CA GLU A 683 15.14 -19.25 -11.26
C GLU A 683 15.71 -18.51 -10.04
N LEU A 684 15.91 -19.19 -8.91
CA LEU A 684 16.45 -18.66 -7.66
C LEU A 684 17.69 -19.46 -7.21
N PRO A 685 18.86 -19.23 -7.83
CA PRO A 685 20.08 -19.96 -7.50
C PRO A 685 20.50 -19.76 -6.04
N VAL A 686 21.24 -20.74 -5.49
CA VAL A 686 21.82 -20.64 -4.14
C VAL A 686 22.77 -19.45 -4.07
N ARG A 687 22.59 -18.59 -3.07
CA ARG A 687 23.40 -17.39 -2.86
C ARG A 687 24.10 -17.44 -1.52
N THR A 688 25.29 -16.85 -1.46
CA THR A 688 25.99 -16.60 -0.20
C THR A 688 25.73 -15.16 0.28
N PRO A 689 25.86 -14.88 1.59
CA PRO A 689 25.73 -13.52 2.11
C PRO A 689 26.59 -12.51 1.35
N GLY A 690 26.04 -11.33 1.09
CA GLY A 690 26.72 -10.24 0.39
C GLY A 690 26.56 -10.24 -1.14
N GLN A 691 26.31 -11.38 -1.81
CA GLN A 691 26.24 -11.43 -3.29
C GLN A 691 25.18 -10.51 -3.89
N ARG A 692 23.97 -10.50 -3.32
CA ARG A 692 22.88 -9.61 -3.77
C ARG A 692 23.31 -8.14 -3.64
N ALA A 693 23.88 -7.78 -2.50
CA ALA A 693 24.31 -6.41 -2.23
C ALA A 693 25.46 -5.97 -3.14
N ALA A 694 26.43 -6.85 -3.40
CA ALA A 694 27.54 -6.58 -4.33
C ALA A 694 27.04 -6.31 -5.76
N ALA A 695 26.13 -7.14 -6.27
CA ALA A 695 25.51 -6.93 -7.58
C ALA A 695 24.73 -5.61 -7.64
N GLU A 696 23.97 -5.30 -6.58
CA GLU A 696 23.22 -4.04 -6.48
C GLU A 696 24.16 -2.83 -6.44
N ARG A 697 25.29 -2.90 -5.71
CA ARG A 697 26.29 -1.82 -5.67
C ARG A 697 26.86 -1.56 -7.06
N ALA A 698 27.20 -2.60 -7.80
CA ALA A 698 27.70 -2.45 -9.17
C ALA A 698 26.66 -1.77 -10.07
N LEU A 699 25.40 -2.22 -10.00
CA LEU A 699 24.29 -1.66 -10.77
C LEU A 699 24.03 -0.19 -10.42
N ARG A 700 23.90 0.14 -9.13
CA ARG A 700 23.56 1.51 -8.66
C ARG A 700 24.73 2.49 -8.79
N ARG A 701 25.98 2.02 -8.79
CA ARG A 701 27.13 2.87 -9.18
C ARG A 701 27.07 3.22 -10.66
N ALA A 702 26.72 2.28 -11.52
CA ALA A 702 26.67 2.51 -12.97
C ALA A 702 25.45 3.34 -13.41
N HIS A 703 24.31 3.17 -12.73
CA HIS A 703 23.02 3.72 -13.17
C HIS A 703 22.40 4.69 -12.17
N GLY A 704 23.12 5.09 -11.12
CA GLY A 704 22.59 5.92 -10.03
C GLY A 704 21.68 5.15 -9.06
N VAL A 705 21.50 5.76 -7.89
CA VAL A 705 20.61 5.29 -6.83
C VAL A 705 19.17 5.62 -7.21
N PRO A 706 18.27 4.63 -7.30
CA PRO A 706 16.87 4.89 -7.57
C PRO A 706 16.18 5.45 -6.32
N LEU A 707 15.62 6.64 -6.42
CA LEU A 707 14.79 7.25 -5.39
C LEU A 707 13.33 7.22 -5.82
N ASP A 708 12.45 6.66 -5.00
CA ASP A 708 11.02 6.79 -5.25
C ASP A 708 10.59 8.27 -5.14
N ALA A 709 9.49 8.63 -5.82
CA ALA A 709 9.05 10.03 -5.92
C ALA A 709 8.69 10.67 -4.57
N GLU A 710 8.36 9.90 -3.53
CA GLU A 710 8.11 10.44 -2.19
C GLU A 710 9.43 10.77 -1.49
N THR A 711 10.39 9.83 -1.50
CA THR A 711 11.73 10.04 -0.96
C THR A 711 12.42 11.20 -1.68
N HIS A 712 12.40 11.24 -3.02
CA HIS A 712 13.02 12.32 -3.79
C HIS A 712 12.43 13.70 -3.43
N ARG A 713 11.10 13.84 -3.36
CA ARG A 713 10.45 15.10 -2.95
C ARG A 713 10.80 15.49 -1.51
N ALA A 714 10.81 14.53 -0.58
CA ALA A 714 11.19 14.81 0.81
C ALA A 714 12.63 15.35 0.91
N LEU A 715 13.55 14.81 0.11
CA LEU A 715 14.93 15.29 0.03
C LEU A 715 15.05 16.66 -0.64
N GLN A 716 14.26 16.93 -1.69
CA GLN A 716 14.21 18.26 -2.30
C GLN A 716 13.73 19.32 -1.30
N VAL A 717 12.62 19.06 -0.61
CA VAL A 717 12.07 19.95 0.43
C VAL A 717 13.09 20.17 1.55
N LEU A 718 13.75 19.11 2.02
CA LEU A 718 14.80 19.23 3.03
C LEU A 718 15.95 20.11 2.53
N GLY A 719 16.41 19.89 1.29
CA GLY A 719 17.46 20.68 0.66
C GLY A 719 17.11 22.16 0.55
N GLU A 720 15.88 22.49 0.17
CA GLU A 720 15.38 23.87 0.15
C GLU A 720 15.37 24.48 1.57
N GLN A 721 14.88 23.74 2.56
CA GLN A 721 14.82 24.21 3.96
C GLN A 721 16.20 24.57 4.53
N VAL A 722 17.25 23.83 4.15
CA VAL A 722 18.62 24.05 4.65
C VAL A 722 19.50 24.87 3.70
N GLY A 723 18.95 25.37 2.58
CA GLY A 723 19.71 26.14 1.59
C GLY A 723 20.77 25.32 0.84
N ARG A 724 20.51 24.03 0.64
CA ARG A 724 21.31 23.05 -0.14
C ARG A 724 20.39 22.27 -1.07
N PRO A 725 19.92 22.84 -2.19
CA PRO A 725 19.04 22.12 -3.10
C PRO A 725 19.77 20.91 -3.73
N LEU A 726 19.09 19.77 -3.84
CA LEU A 726 19.62 18.58 -4.50
C LEU A 726 19.69 18.82 -6.02
N ALA A 727 20.90 18.78 -6.58
CA ALA A 727 21.10 18.92 -8.03
C ALA A 727 20.41 17.77 -8.79
N GLY A 728 19.64 18.12 -9.83
CA GLY A 728 18.68 17.23 -10.48
C GLY A 728 19.27 15.91 -10.99
N GLY A 729 18.68 14.79 -10.56
CA GLY A 729 18.96 13.47 -11.13
C GLY A 729 18.45 13.34 -12.56
N ALA A 730 19.08 12.47 -13.36
CA ALA A 730 18.57 12.13 -14.68
C ALA A 730 17.26 11.35 -14.53
N ARG A 731 16.21 11.77 -15.24
CA ARG A 731 14.99 10.97 -15.39
C ARG A 731 15.37 9.76 -16.25
N GLY A 732 15.36 8.58 -15.64
CA GLY A 732 15.74 7.30 -16.26
C GLY A 732 14.64 6.70 -17.11
#